data_AF-R9KVX8-F1
#
_entry.id   AF-R9KVX8-F1
#
_cell.length_a   1.000
_cell.length_b   1.000
_cell.length_c   1.000
_cell.angle_alpha   90.00
_cell.angle_beta   90.00
_cell.angle_gamma   90.00
#
_symmetry.space_group_name_H-M   'P 1'
#
loop_
_entity.id
_entity.type
_entity.pdbx_description
1 polymer ?
#
loop_
_entity_poly.entity_id
_entity_poly.type
_entity_poly.pdbx_seq_one_letter_code
_entity_poly.pdbx_strand_id
1 'polypeptide(L)'
;MAMKKVKQGIAAALAAALVLQGAPMPVQAASQDAGAAVQGETVPGPGIKGAAQKEAVGINVAYHTQDEIRAYIKNSGAGISDAVTFQENPVTEAPFGLGKLSNETLDSAVKMLNQIRYIAGIPYDVALDDSYNEKAQAASLVNYVNGKMTHYPTKPEGMADEMFALGESGAGSSNIAWGSSASWKLNRFIVMSWMEDGDSSNIDSVGHRRWLLNPSMKKTGFGLVNGVNGTYSAVYAFDRSGQAEHYGVMWPAQNMPTDYFNNKFPWSVSMGTEVDASAVAVTLTRASDGKVWNFSQSSADGAFYVNNDNYGQKGCIIFRPNDVAGYQDGDSYHVNITGLSGGDVSYTVNFFDLDVPGTGAASVDAVSVIPGITTVTAGNTQQFRESVTVQNGAAKTVTWSVEGNQSANTKISQAGLLTVAEDETAAILTVRATSTLDATKFGEASVSVVRKPSGTGNGGSNEDTNTDNPGTGDTDTKNPGTGDADTKNPGTGNTDTEKPTTSSTLPAKGKTYTVGVLKYKVTKSAAKNGTVTVTAPKKKNYRTITIPKTVKIGKYTFKVTSIASKAFKNNKNLKKAVIGDNVTTIGASAFEGDRQLTTVIIGKGVTKIESKAFKGDAKLATIKINTKKLKTVKKDAWKGIAKKAKFKVPKGKAKAYKSLLKKGGLPAKASVK
;
A
#
# COMPACT_ATOMS: atom_id res chain seq x y z
N MET A 1 -13.05 -30.19 -52.15
CA MET A 1 -12.18 -29.88 -53.29
C MET A 1 -12.35 -28.41 -53.66
N ALA A 2 -11.24 -27.76 -53.95
CA ALA A 2 -11.09 -26.32 -54.13
C ALA A 2 -11.60 -25.78 -55.46
N MET A 3 -11.96 -24.50 -55.49
CA MET A 3 -11.73 -23.53 -56.58
C MET A 3 -11.64 -22.14 -55.93
N LYS A 4 -10.48 -21.44 -55.92
CA LYS A 4 -9.96 -20.49 -56.95
C LYS A 4 -10.99 -19.42 -57.36
N LYS A 5 -10.71 -18.12 -57.55
CA LYS A 5 -9.65 -17.11 -57.31
C LYS A 5 -10.09 -15.88 -58.19
N VAL A 6 -9.55 -14.67 -57.94
CA VAL A 6 -9.46 -13.48 -58.87
C VAL A 6 -10.71 -12.57 -58.94
N LYS A 7 -10.68 -11.22 -59.03
CA LYS A 7 -9.84 -10.06 -58.60
C LYS A 7 -10.51 -8.80 -59.23
N GLN A 8 -10.51 -7.68 -58.49
CA GLN A 8 -10.28 -6.26 -58.91
C GLN A 8 -11.24 -5.44 -59.82
N GLY A 9 -11.42 -4.16 -59.40
CA GLY A 9 -11.79 -2.95 -60.17
C GLY A 9 -13.23 -2.49 -59.93
N ILE A 10 -13.58 -1.25 -59.55
CA ILE A 10 -13.15 0.09 -60.01
C ILE A 10 -13.46 1.17 -58.94
N ALA A 11 -12.68 2.25 -58.95
CA ALA A 11 -12.72 3.44 -58.09
C ALA A 11 -13.59 4.60 -58.67
N ALA A 12 -13.67 5.70 -57.88
CA ALA A 12 -14.19 7.05 -58.16
C ALA A 12 -15.70 7.28 -57.91
N ALA A 13 -16.20 8.39 -57.36
CA ALA A 13 -15.65 9.58 -56.69
C ALA A 13 -16.84 10.32 -56.05
N LEU A 14 -16.65 11.05 -54.95
CA LEU A 14 -16.99 12.49 -54.88
C LEU A 14 -16.47 13.09 -53.56
N ALA A 15 -15.49 13.98 -53.71
CA ALA A 15 -15.13 14.97 -52.72
C ALA A 15 -15.93 16.24 -53.02
N ALA A 16 -16.46 16.90 -51.99
CA ALA A 16 -16.78 18.32 -52.03
C ALA A 16 -16.28 18.94 -50.72
N ALA A 17 -15.31 19.83 -50.88
CA ALA A 17 -14.69 20.62 -49.82
C ALA A 17 -15.64 21.72 -49.32
N LEU A 18 -15.51 22.09 -48.05
CA LEU A 18 -15.67 23.48 -47.65
C LEU A 18 -14.57 23.84 -46.66
N VAL A 19 -13.60 24.61 -47.17
CA VAL A 19 -12.63 25.38 -46.40
C VAL A 19 -13.34 26.67 -45.99
N LEU A 20 -13.30 27.04 -44.71
CA LEU A 20 -13.49 28.42 -44.29
C LEU A 20 -12.32 28.81 -43.41
N GLN A 21 -11.46 29.63 -44.03
CA GLN A 21 -10.34 30.32 -43.42
C GLN A 21 -10.84 31.35 -42.42
N GLY A 22 -10.10 31.51 -41.32
CA GLY A 22 -10.27 32.63 -40.41
C GLY A 22 -9.78 33.93 -41.01
N ALA A 23 -10.43 35.02 -40.59
CA ALA A 23 -9.82 36.34 -40.50
C ALA A 23 -10.30 37.02 -39.20
N PRO A 24 -9.44 37.80 -38.52
CA PRO A 24 -9.67 38.32 -37.17
C PRO A 24 -10.36 39.69 -37.22
N MET A 25 -11.22 39.98 -36.25
CA MET A 25 -11.80 41.32 -36.06
C MET A 25 -11.97 41.61 -34.54
N PRO A 26 -11.98 42.89 -34.13
CA PRO A 26 -11.08 43.40 -33.09
C PRO A 26 -11.69 43.47 -31.68
N VAL A 27 -10.77 43.54 -30.71
CA VAL A 27 -11.03 43.95 -29.34
C VAL A 27 -11.36 45.44 -29.33
N GLN A 28 -12.49 45.81 -28.74
CA GLN A 28 -12.73 47.18 -28.27
C GLN A 28 -13.23 47.13 -26.83
N ALA A 29 -12.45 47.78 -25.96
CA ALA A 29 -12.66 47.89 -24.53
C ALA A 29 -13.61 49.04 -24.18
N ALA A 30 -14.47 48.82 -23.17
CA ALA A 30 -15.05 49.75 -22.19
C ALA A 30 -16.29 49.06 -21.58
N SER A 31 -16.64 49.11 -20.30
CA SER A 31 -16.11 49.71 -19.09
C SER A 31 -16.91 49.09 -17.90
N GLN A 32 -16.38 49.25 -16.68
CA GLN A 32 -16.95 48.96 -15.35
C GLN A 32 -18.44 49.39 -15.21
N ASP A 33 -19.28 48.80 -14.35
CA ASP A 33 -19.17 48.64 -12.89
C ASP A 33 -20.22 47.60 -12.39
N ALA A 34 -19.83 46.59 -11.59
CA ALA A 34 -20.00 46.47 -10.13
C ALA A 34 -21.38 45.98 -9.62
N GLY A 35 -21.36 44.85 -8.87
CA GLY A 35 -22.55 44.34 -8.17
C GLY A 35 -22.44 42.96 -7.50
N ALA A 36 -21.40 42.73 -6.70
CA ALA A 36 -21.30 41.77 -5.58
C ALA A 36 -21.58 40.26 -5.82
N ALA A 37 -20.52 39.49 -6.10
CA ALA A 37 -20.43 38.06 -5.80
C ALA A 37 -19.73 37.84 -4.45
N VAL A 38 -20.32 36.98 -3.62
CA VAL A 38 -19.78 36.54 -2.32
C VAL A 38 -18.51 35.73 -2.54
N GLN A 39 -17.40 36.24 -1.99
CA GLN A 39 -16.08 35.63 -2.03
C GLN A 39 -16.06 34.28 -1.28
N GLY A 40 -15.80 33.20 -2.00
CA GLY A 40 -15.24 31.98 -1.42
C GLY A 40 -13.73 32.13 -1.37
N GLU A 41 -13.19 32.25 -0.16
CA GLU A 41 -11.75 32.38 0.08
C GLU A 41 -10.97 31.20 -0.52
N THR A 42 -10.12 31.49 -1.50
CA THR A 42 -9.03 30.61 -1.92
C THR A 42 -7.94 30.68 -0.86
N VAL A 43 -7.75 29.62 -0.08
CA VAL A 43 -6.55 29.47 0.76
C VAL A 43 -5.37 29.12 -0.16
N PRO A 44 -4.29 29.92 -0.23
CA PRO A 44 -3.11 29.58 -1.00
C PRO A 44 -2.36 28.44 -0.28
N GLY A 45 -2.26 27.28 -0.93
CA GLY A 45 -1.40 26.20 -0.44
C GLY A 45 0.07 26.66 -0.45
N PRO A 46 0.86 26.35 0.59
CA PRO A 46 2.28 26.70 0.61
C PRO A 46 2.97 25.94 -0.53
N GLY A 47 3.59 26.70 -1.45
CA GLY A 47 4.43 26.14 -2.49
C GLY A 47 5.59 25.37 -1.87
N ILE A 48 5.63 24.05 -2.11
CA ILE A 48 6.79 23.22 -1.80
C ILE A 48 7.39 22.75 -3.12
N LYS A 49 8.49 23.38 -3.51
CA LYS A 49 9.39 22.91 -4.58
C LYS A 49 10.27 21.78 -4.04
N GLY A 50 10.11 20.58 -4.62
CA GLY A 50 11.13 19.55 -4.88
C GLY A 50 11.88 18.87 -3.70
N ALA A 51 11.68 17.56 -3.54
CA ALA A 51 12.74 16.51 -3.48
C ALA A 51 12.19 15.12 -3.08
N ALA A 52 12.21 14.20 -4.06
CA ALA A 52 12.41 12.74 -4.02
C ALA A 52 12.11 11.94 -2.74
N GLN A 53 11.05 11.12 -2.78
CA GLN A 53 10.73 10.06 -1.81
C GLN A 53 11.09 8.70 -2.41
N LYS A 54 11.74 7.74 -1.68
CA LYS A 54 12.18 6.38 -2.15
C LYS A 54 11.68 6.08 -3.54
N GLU A 55 12.47 6.49 -4.51
CA GLU A 55 11.92 6.67 -5.83
C GLU A 55 11.84 5.30 -6.45
N ALA A 56 10.61 4.83 -6.60
CA ALA A 56 10.33 3.88 -7.64
C ALA A 56 11.04 4.36 -8.92
N VAL A 57 11.89 3.50 -9.46
CA VAL A 57 12.71 3.80 -10.63
C VAL A 57 11.86 3.60 -11.87
N GLY A 58 12.03 4.47 -12.87
CA GLY A 58 11.38 4.32 -14.17
C GLY A 58 9.88 4.61 -14.20
N ILE A 59 9.34 5.29 -13.19
CA ILE A 59 7.92 5.73 -13.13
C ILE A 59 7.84 7.21 -12.71
N ASN A 60 6.71 7.87 -12.96
CA ASN A 60 6.51 9.28 -12.53
C ASN A 60 5.17 9.53 -11.81
N VAL A 61 4.47 8.50 -11.36
CA VAL A 61 3.28 8.71 -10.51
C VAL A 61 3.68 9.30 -9.16
N ALA A 62 2.75 9.98 -8.50
CA ALA A 62 2.94 10.47 -7.14
C ALA A 62 3.05 9.33 -6.12
N TYR A 63 3.94 9.49 -5.15
CA TYR A 63 3.97 8.64 -3.96
C TYR A 63 3.00 9.18 -2.91
N HIS A 64 2.16 8.30 -2.37
CA HIS A 64 1.35 8.58 -1.18
C HIS A 64 1.68 7.59 -0.06
N THR A 65 1.93 8.12 1.14
CA THR A 65 2.11 7.34 2.36
C THR A 65 0.80 6.63 2.73
N GLN A 66 0.90 5.58 3.56
CA GLN A 66 -0.28 4.88 4.08
C GLN A 66 -1.23 5.82 4.83
N ASP A 67 -0.70 6.78 5.58
CA ASP A 67 -1.51 7.72 6.36
C ASP A 67 -2.20 8.77 5.49
N GLU A 68 -1.54 9.25 4.44
CA GLU A 68 -2.17 10.11 3.43
C GLU A 68 -3.31 9.37 2.73
N ILE A 69 -3.12 8.11 2.37
CA ILE A 69 -4.19 7.28 1.77
C ILE A 69 -5.34 7.07 2.76
N ARG A 70 -5.06 6.72 4.02
CA ARG A 70 -6.11 6.61 5.07
C ARG A 70 -6.87 7.91 5.24
N ALA A 71 -6.15 9.03 5.33
CA ALA A 71 -6.74 10.34 5.53
C ALA A 71 -7.63 10.72 4.34
N TYR A 72 -7.15 10.52 3.12
CA TYR A 72 -7.92 10.78 1.90
C TYR A 72 -9.20 9.95 1.84
N ILE A 73 -9.09 8.63 2.01
CA ILE A 73 -10.25 7.71 1.99
C ILE A 73 -11.24 8.10 3.08
N LYS A 74 -10.77 8.34 4.31
CA LYS A 74 -11.64 8.76 5.41
C LYS A 74 -12.35 10.09 5.13
N ASN A 75 -11.64 11.07 4.58
CA ASN A 75 -12.19 12.41 4.31
C ASN A 75 -13.16 12.42 3.13
N SER A 76 -12.93 11.58 2.12
CA SER A 76 -13.83 11.47 0.97
C SER A 76 -15.21 10.92 1.36
N GLY A 77 -15.29 10.05 2.37
CA GLY A 77 -16.54 9.53 2.93
C GLY A 77 -17.24 8.43 2.12
N ALA A 78 -16.71 8.03 0.96
CA ALA A 78 -17.30 6.98 0.12
C ALA A 78 -16.81 5.57 0.53
N GLY A 79 -17.74 4.64 0.69
CA GLY A 79 -17.48 3.25 1.05
C GLY A 79 -17.87 2.25 -0.05
N ILE A 80 -17.15 1.11 -0.12
CA ILE A 80 -17.39 0.06 -1.13
C ILE A 80 -18.82 -0.52 -1.06
N SER A 81 -19.44 -0.46 0.12
CA SER A 81 -20.78 -1.02 0.37
C SER A 81 -21.88 0.05 0.49
N ASP A 82 -21.60 1.28 0.07
CA ASP A 82 -22.57 2.37 0.11
C ASP A 82 -23.86 1.99 -0.63
N ALA A 83 -24.98 2.54 -0.14
CA ALA A 83 -26.28 2.26 -0.72
C ALA A 83 -26.40 2.86 -2.12
N VAL A 84 -27.14 2.18 -2.98
CA VAL A 84 -27.54 2.69 -4.29
C VAL A 84 -28.98 3.18 -4.14
N THR A 85 -29.21 4.42 -4.53
CA THR A 85 -30.53 5.06 -4.52
C THR A 85 -30.77 5.76 -5.84
N PHE A 86 -32.04 5.90 -6.21
CA PHE A 86 -32.48 6.48 -7.46
C PHE A 86 -33.25 7.75 -7.17
N GLN A 87 -32.97 8.81 -7.94
CA GLN A 87 -33.86 9.97 -8.03
C GLN A 87 -35.13 9.58 -8.79
N GLU A 88 -34.97 8.78 -9.84
CA GLU A 88 -36.06 8.20 -10.62
C GLU A 88 -35.73 6.73 -10.90
N ASN A 89 -36.64 5.81 -10.56
CA ASN A 89 -36.39 4.40 -10.81
C ASN A 89 -36.48 4.09 -12.31
N PRO A 90 -35.58 3.26 -12.86
CA PRO A 90 -35.71 2.79 -14.24
C PRO A 90 -36.98 1.92 -14.39
N VAL A 91 -37.65 2.03 -15.54
CA VAL A 91 -38.76 1.16 -15.92
C VAL A 91 -38.25 0.18 -16.97
N THR A 92 -38.20 -1.10 -16.60
CA THR A 92 -37.53 -2.16 -17.38
C THR A 92 -38.48 -2.94 -18.30
N GLU A 93 -39.71 -2.46 -18.46
CA GLU A 93 -40.75 -3.01 -19.34
C GLU A 93 -41.39 -1.85 -20.14
N ALA A 94 -42.04 -2.14 -21.26
CA ALA A 94 -42.67 -1.10 -22.07
C ALA A 94 -43.91 -0.49 -21.37
N PRO A 95 -44.10 0.85 -21.38
CA PRO A 95 -43.18 1.86 -21.91
C PRO A 95 -41.95 2.06 -21.00
N PHE A 96 -40.76 1.93 -21.60
CA PHE A 96 -39.50 1.99 -20.86
C PHE A 96 -39.21 3.39 -20.32
N GLY A 97 -38.51 3.44 -19.19
CA GLY A 97 -38.10 4.66 -18.51
C GLY A 97 -36.63 4.56 -18.15
N LEU A 98 -35.84 5.56 -18.53
CA LEU A 98 -34.38 5.56 -18.34
C LEU A 98 -33.98 5.40 -16.87
N GLY A 99 -34.74 6.06 -15.98
CA GLY A 99 -34.38 6.26 -14.59
C GLY A 99 -33.19 7.20 -14.44
N LYS A 100 -32.89 7.55 -13.19
CA LYS A 100 -31.79 8.45 -12.83
C LYS A 100 -31.27 8.08 -11.45
N LEU A 101 -29.97 7.81 -11.34
CA LEU A 101 -29.31 7.62 -10.06
C LEU A 101 -29.39 8.91 -9.22
N SER A 102 -29.48 8.76 -7.90
CA SER A 102 -29.47 9.91 -7.00
C SER A 102 -28.11 10.61 -6.99
N ASN A 103 -28.11 11.89 -6.60
CA ASN A 103 -26.87 12.66 -6.42
C ASN A 103 -25.95 12.01 -5.38
N GLU A 104 -26.50 11.43 -4.30
CA GLU A 104 -25.72 10.74 -3.28
C GLU A 104 -25.00 9.51 -3.85
N THR A 105 -25.67 8.77 -4.74
CA THR A 105 -25.09 7.59 -5.38
C THR A 105 -23.98 7.99 -6.36
N LEU A 106 -24.23 9.01 -7.18
CA LEU A 106 -23.26 9.52 -8.15
C LEU A 106 -22.03 10.14 -7.46
N ASP A 107 -22.24 10.95 -6.42
CA ASP A 107 -21.18 11.56 -5.61
C ASP A 107 -20.32 10.50 -4.92
N SER A 108 -20.93 9.48 -4.31
CA SER A 108 -20.18 8.36 -3.72
C SER A 108 -19.36 7.59 -4.77
N ALA A 109 -19.92 7.36 -5.96
CA ALA A 109 -19.24 6.66 -7.05
C ALA A 109 -18.03 7.41 -7.61
N VAL A 110 -18.16 8.71 -7.88
CA VAL A 110 -17.03 9.51 -8.37
C VAL A 110 -15.95 9.66 -7.30
N LYS A 111 -16.33 9.78 -6.01
CA LYS A 111 -15.38 9.76 -4.89
C LYS A 111 -14.65 8.42 -4.80
N MET A 112 -15.32 7.29 -5.01
CA MET A 112 -14.68 5.96 -5.04
C MET A 112 -13.68 5.83 -6.20
N LEU A 113 -14.03 6.31 -7.40
CA LEU A 113 -13.09 6.37 -8.53
C LEU A 113 -11.87 7.23 -8.17
N ASN A 114 -12.08 8.41 -7.60
CA ASN A 114 -10.99 9.31 -7.21
C ASN A 114 -10.14 8.74 -6.06
N GLN A 115 -10.69 7.93 -5.15
CA GLN A 115 -9.88 7.18 -4.17
C GLN A 115 -8.91 6.21 -4.85
N ILE A 116 -9.37 5.44 -5.84
CA ILE A 116 -8.50 4.52 -6.60
C ILE A 116 -7.38 5.29 -7.31
N ARG A 117 -7.73 6.41 -7.95
CA ARG A 117 -6.78 7.27 -8.68
C ARG A 117 -5.77 7.93 -7.74
N TYR A 118 -6.22 8.37 -6.56
CA TYR A 118 -5.35 8.87 -5.49
C TYR A 118 -4.38 7.79 -5.02
N ILE A 119 -4.85 6.57 -4.75
CA ILE A 119 -3.98 5.45 -4.36
C ILE A 119 -2.92 5.18 -5.44
N ALA A 120 -3.30 5.24 -6.72
CA ALA A 120 -2.41 5.02 -7.86
C ALA A 120 -1.41 6.17 -8.13
N GLY A 121 -1.57 7.33 -7.47
CA GLY A 121 -0.67 8.47 -7.64
C GLY A 121 -0.88 9.25 -8.94
N ILE A 122 -2.09 9.25 -9.50
CA ILE A 122 -2.46 9.95 -10.74
C ILE A 122 -3.53 11.02 -10.45
N PRO A 123 -3.86 11.93 -11.39
CA PRO A 123 -4.86 12.98 -11.15
C PRO A 123 -6.20 12.39 -10.69
N TYR A 124 -6.72 12.86 -9.56
CA TYR A 124 -7.88 12.31 -8.85
C TYR A 124 -9.01 13.34 -8.69
N ASP A 125 -9.09 14.28 -9.63
CA ASP A 125 -10.09 15.34 -9.73
C ASP A 125 -11.12 15.03 -10.83
N VAL A 126 -11.44 13.75 -11.06
CA VAL A 126 -12.45 13.36 -12.04
C VAL A 126 -13.82 13.86 -11.55
N ALA A 127 -14.52 14.57 -12.43
CA ALA A 127 -15.84 15.12 -12.17
C ALA A 127 -16.92 14.29 -12.89
N LEU A 128 -18.15 14.40 -12.39
CA LEU A 128 -19.32 13.87 -13.09
C LEU A 128 -19.66 14.77 -14.29
N ASP A 129 -20.07 14.14 -15.39
CA ASP A 129 -20.66 14.81 -16.55
C ASP A 129 -22.07 14.24 -16.77
N ASP A 130 -23.08 15.11 -16.84
CA ASP A 130 -24.48 14.69 -16.92
C ASP A 130 -24.76 13.88 -18.19
N SER A 131 -24.13 14.23 -19.32
CA SER A 131 -24.27 13.46 -20.55
C SER A 131 -23.67 12.06 -20.45
N TYR A 132 -22.61 11.90 -19.65
CA TYR A 132 -21.99 10.60 -19.40
C TYR A 132 -22.80 9.77 -18.41
N ASN A 133 -23.45 10.41 -17.43
CA ASN A 133 -24.39 9.74 -16.52
C ASN A 133 -25.58 9.17 -17.31
N GLU A 134 -26.18 9.96 -18.19
CA GLU A 134 -27.29 9.52 -19.04
C GLU A 134 -26.89 8.36 -19.96
N LYS A 135 -25.73 8.45 -20.62
CA LYS A 135 -25.19 7.36 -21.44
C LYS A 135 -24.97 6.08 -20.65
N ALA A 136 -24.32 6.16 -19.50
CA ALA A 136 -24.05 5.00 -18.66
C ALA A 136 -25.36 4.39 -18.11
N GLN A 137 -26.34 5.22 -17.75
CA GLN A 137 -27.65 4.76 -17.30
C GLN A 137 -28.41 4.04 -18.43
N ALA A 138 -28.40 4.60 -19.65
CA ALA A 138 -29.05 3.99 -20.81
C ALA A 138 -28.38 2.67 -21.21
N ALA A 139 -27.04 2.62 -21.16
CA ALA A 139 -26.29 1.40 -21.41
C ALA A 139 -26.66 0.29 -20.42
N SER A 140 -26.79 0.65 -19.14
CA SER A 140 -27.21 -0.27 -18.09
C SER A 140 -28.63 -0.79 -18.32
N LEU A 141 -29.56 0.08 -18.71
CA LEU A 141 -30.95 -0.29 -19.02
C LEU A 141 -31.04 -1.23 -20.23
N VAL A 142 -30.43 -0.86 -21.37
CA VAL A 142 -30.51 -1.67 -22.59
C VAL A 142 -29.90 -3.06 -22.38
N ASN A 143 -28.76 -3.15 -21.68
CA ASN A 143 -28.15 -4.44 -21.36
C ASN A 143 -29.01 -5.27 -20.38
N TYR A 144 -29.62 -4.61 -19.39
CA TYR A 144 -30.54 -5.25 -18.45
C TYR A 144 -31.75 -5.85 -19.16
N VAL A 145 -32.41 -5.07 -20.03
CA VAL A 145 -33.60 -5.50 -20.79
C VAL A 145 -33.27 -6.64 -21.75
N ASN A 146 -32.12 -6.58 -22.42
CA ASN A 146 -31.66 -7.66 -23.29
C ASN A 146 -31.19 -8.91 -22.52
N GLY A 147 -31.02 -8.82 -21.20
CA GLY A 147 -30.48 -9.92 -20.37
C GLY A 147 -29.05 -10.33 -20.75
N LYS A 148 -28.29 -9.46 -21.43
CA LYS A 148 -26.98 -9.78 -22.01
C LYS A 148 -26.04 -8.59 -21.86
N MET A 149 -24.84 -8.85 -21.34
CA MET A 149 -23.76 -7.87 -21.26
C MET A 149 -23.02 -7.80 -22.61
N THR A 150 -23.05 -6.64 -23.27
CA THR A 150 -22.45 -6.39 -24.59
C THR A 150 -22.20 -4.89 -24.80
N HIS A 151 -21.10 -4.57 -25.49
CA HIS A 151 -20.83 -3.20 -25.98
C HIS A 151 -21.63 -2.86 -27.25
N TYR A 152 -22.27 -3.85 -27.87
CA TYR A 152 -23.08 -3.72 -29.09
C TYR A 152 -24.47 -4.30 -28.83
N PRO A 153 -25.33 -3.60 -28.06
CA PRO A 153 -26.67 -4.08 -27.77
C PRO A 153 -27.57 -3.99 -29.00
N THR A 154 -28.60 -4.84 -29.06
CA THR A 154 -29.70 -4.74 -30.03
C THR A 154 -30.87 -3.97 -29.44
N LYS A 155 -31.65 -3.27 -30.27
CA LYS A 155 -32.82 -2.51 -29.80
C LYS A 155 -33.91 -3.43 -29.25
N PRO A 156 -34.31 -3.29 -27.96
CA PRO A 156 -35.47 -4.00 -27.44
C PRO A 156 -36.77 -3.54 -28.11
N GLU A 157 -37.71 -4.47 -28.29
CA GLU A 157 -39.05 -4.15 -28.79
C GLU A 157 -39.76 -3.16 -27.86
N GLY A 158 -40.36 -2.11 -28.41
CA GLY A 158 -41.05 -1.07 -27.64
C GLY A 158 -40.15 0.00 -27.02
N MET A 159 -38.82 -0.07 -27.17
CA MET A 159 -37.90 0.98 -26.74
C MET A 159 -37.81 2.10 -27.79
N ALA A 160 -37.90 3.35 -27.35
CA ALA A 160 -37.78 4.52 -28.21
C ALA A 160 -36.38 4.59 -28.86
N ASP A 161 -36.31 5.02 -30.11
CA ASP A 161 -35.07 5.06 -30.91
C ASP A 161 -33.99 5.93 -30.25
N GLU A 162 -34.36 7.07 -29.67
CA GLU A 162 -33.45 7.97 -28.97
C GLU A 162 -32.85 7.33 -27.72
N MET A 163 -33.68 6.63 -26.92
CA MET A 163 -33.23 5.92 -25.72
C MET A 163 -32.28 4.77 -26.09
N PHE A 164 -32.60 4.03 -27.16
CA PHE A 164 -31.72 2.97 -27.64
C PHE A 164 -30.40 3.53 -28.18
N ALA A 165 -30.42 4.58 -29.00
CA ALA A 165 -29.21 5.22 -29.53
C ALA A 165 -28.30 5.73 -28.41
N LEU A 166 -28.88 6.30 -27.34
CA LEU A 166 -28.16 6.70 -26.15
C LEU A 166 -27.53 5.50 -25.44
N GLY A 167 -28.27 4.40 -25.30
CA GLY A 167 -27.79 3.17 -24.66
C GLY A 167 -26.71 2.43 -25.46
N GLU A 168 -26.82 2.41 -26.79
CA GLU A 168 -25.81 1.88 -27.70
C GLU A 168 -24.51 2.70 -27.61
N SER A 169 -24.63 4.04 -27.70
CA SER A 169 -23.48 4.94 -27.53
C SER A 169 -22.82 4.78 -26.16
N GLY A 170 -23.63 4.69 -25.10
CA GLY A 170 -23.14 4.47 -23.74
C GLY A 170 -22.44 3.13 -23.57
N ALA A 171 -22.99 2.04 -24.12
CA ALA A 171 -22.40 0.71 -24.03
C ALA A 171 -21.05 0.67 -24.75
N GLY A 172 -20.92 1.30 -25.93
CA GLY A 172 -19.66 1.35 -26.69
C GLY A 172 -18.56 2.22 -26.07
N SER A 173 -18.86 3.04 -25.05
CA SER A 173 -17.93 4.00 -24.45
C SER A 173 -17.73 3.84 -22.94
N SER A 174 -18.31 2.78 -22.37
CA SER A 174 -18.27 2.49 -20.93
C SER A 174 -17.60 1.16 -20.64
N ASN A 175 -16.99 1.04 -19.46
CA ASN A 175 -16.85 -0.27 -18.85
C ASN A 175 -18.24 -0.75 -18.44
N ILE A 176 -18.59 -2.00 -18.74
CA ILE A 176 -19.87 -2.61 -18.38
C ILE A 176 -19.64 -3.77 -17.43
N ALA A 177 -20.58 -4.02 -16.52
CA ALA A 177 -20.52 -5.13 -15.59
C ALA A 177 -21.90 -5.68 -15.27
N TRP A 178 -21.92 -6.94 -14.88
CA TRP A 178 -23.10 -7.63 -14.38
C TRP A 178 -22.82 -8.33 -13.05
N GLY A 179 -23.73 -8.18 -12.11
CA GLY A 179 -23.74 -8.88 -10.83
C GLY A 179 -25.00 -9.73 -10.70
N SER A 180 -24.84 -10.98 -10.29
CA SER A 180 -25.94 -11.96 -10.22
C SER A 180 -27.03 -11.66 -9.18
N SER A 181 -26.89 -10.62 -8.37
CA SER A 181 -27.87 -10.23 -7.37
C SER A 181 -28.23 -8.76 -7.49
N ALA A 182 -29.52 -8.45 -7.32
CA ALA A 182 -30.05 -7.09 -7.30
C ALA A 182 -29.48 -6.20 -6.18
N SER A 183 -28.82 -6.80 -5.16
CA SER A 183 -28.25 -6.07 -4.04
C SER A 183 -26.80 -5.62 -4.26
N TRP A 184 -26.21 -5.90 -5.43
CA TRP A 184 -24.87 -5.43 -5.75
C TRP A 184 -24.82 -3.90 -5.75
N LYS A 185 -23.69 -3.36 -5.29
CA LYS A 185 -23.50 -1.91 -5.09
C LYS A 185 -22.64 -1.35 -6.21
N LEU A 186 -22.90 -0.10 -6.59
CA LEU A 186 -22.12 0.59 -7.63
C LEU A 186 -20.63 0.63 -7.29
N ASN A 187 -20.27 1.07 -6.08
CA ASN A 187 -18.88 1.12 -5.62
C ASN A 187 -18.20 -0.24 -5.57
N ARG A 188 -18.98 -1.32 -5.38
CA ARG A 188 -18.47 -2.68 -5.45
C ARG A 188 -18.09 -3.07 -6.87
N PHE A 189 -18.84 -2.67 -7.90
CA PHE A 189 -18.43 -2.88 -9.30
C PHE A 189 -17.13 -2.15 -9.62
N ILE A 190 -16.99 -0.91 -9.15
CA ILE A 190 -15.76 -0.12 -9.33
C ILE A 190 -14.54 -0.87 -8.80
N VAL A 191 -14.56 -1.29 -7.53
CA VAL A 191 -13.38 -1.91 -6.90
C VAL A 191 -13.23 -3.39 -7.21
N MET A 192 -14.30 -4.18 -7.13
CA MET A 192 -14.26 -5.64 -7.13
C MET A 192 -14.64 -6.27 -8.47
N SER A 193 -14.94 -5.46 -9.49
CA SER A 193 -15.17 -5.94 -10.85
C SER A 193 -14.21 -5.26 -11.81
N TRP A 194 -14.38 -3.96 -12.07
CA TRP A 194 -13.55 -3.24 -13.05
C TRP A 194 -12.08 -3.12 -12.62
N MET A 195 -11.81 -2.85 -11.33
CA MET A 195 -10.42 -2.86 -10.85
C MET A 195 -9.87 -4.26 -10.57
N GLU A 196 -10.69 -5.30 -10.37
CA GLU A 196 -10.22 -6.69 -10.18
C GLU A 196 -9.73 -7.28 -11.49
N ASP A 197 -10.56 -7.26 -12.54
CA ASP A 197 -10.25 -7.58 -13.95
C ASP A 197 -9.39 -8.85 -14.19
N GLY A 198 -9.47 -9.82 -13.28
CA GLY A 198 -8.56 -10.96 -13.21
C GLY A 198 -9.15 -12.28 -13.69
N ASP A 199 -10.36 -12.27 -14.24
CA ASP A 199 -10.98 -13.44 -14.84
C ASP A 199 -10.32 -13.79 -16.18
N SER A 200 -10.60 -14.99 -16.68
CA SER A 200 -9.93 -15.55 -17.86
C SER A 200 -10.13 -14.75 -19.14
N SER A 201 -11.15 -13.90 -19.21
CA SER A 201 -11.46 -13.11 -20.42
C SER A 201 -10.79 -11.74 -20.40
N ASN A 202 -10.28 -11.30 -19.25
CA ASN A 202 -9.78 -9.94 -19.06
C ASN A 202 -8.33 -9.88 -18.54
N ILE A 203 -7.81 -10.95 -17.93
CA ILE A 203 -6.50 -10.93 -17.26
C ILE A 203 -5.34 -10.55 -18.18
N ASP A 204 -5.45 -10.82 -19.48
CA ASP A 204 -4.41 -10.54 -20.47
C ASP A 204 -4.32 -9.06 -20.88
N SER A 205 -5.36 -8.28 -20.60
CA SER A 205 -5.46 -6.87 -21.00
C SER A 205 -5.66 -5.92 -19.83
N VAL A 206 -6.37 -6.37 -18.79
CA VAL A 206 -6.89 -5.60 -17.65
C VAL A 206 -7.51 -4.27 -18.09
N GLY A 207 -8.27 -4.33 -19.20
CA GLY A 207 -8.78 -3.17 -19.92
C GLY A 207 -9.70 -2.29 -19.07
N HIS A 208 -10.60 -2.88 -18.28
CA HIS A 208 -11.51 -2.10 -17.44
C HIS A 208 -10.73 -1.28 -16.41
N ARG A 209 -9.73 -1.91 -15.76
CA ARG A 209 -8.86 -1.23 -14.79
C ARG A 209 -8.12 -0.07 -15.45
N ARG A 210 -7.52 -0.30 -16.61
CA ARG A 210 -6.69 0.70 -17.30
C ARG A 210 -7.51 1.89 -17.75
N TRP A 211 -8.76 1.70 -18.16
CA TRP A 211 -9.67 2.82 -18.43
C TRP A 211 -9.90 3.70 -17.19
N LEU A 212 -10.16 3.09 -16.02
CA LEU A 212 -10.37 3.86 -14.78
C LEU A 212 -9.10 4.54 -14.27
N LEU A 213 -7.93 3.94 -14.55
CA LEU A 213 -6.62 4.50 -14.25
C LEU A 213 -6.04 5.36 -15.38
N ASN A 214 -6.82 5.70 -16.41
CA ASN A 214 -6.36 6.56 -17.50
C ASN A 214 -6.01 7.96 -16.95
N PRO A 215 -4.74 8.41 -17.00
CA PRO A 215 -4.35 9.71 -16.44
C PRO A 215 -5.06 10.90 -17.08
N SER A 216 -5.45 10.76 -18.36
CA SER A 216 -6.14 11.82 -19.12
C SER A 216 -7.63 11.98 -18.80
N MET A 217 -8.22 11.09 -17.99
CA MET A 217 -9.61 11.20 -17.59
C MET A 217 -9.82 12.36 -16.61
N LYS A 218 -10.73 13.27 -16.94
CA LYS A 218 -11.24 14.39 -16.12
C LYS A 218 -12.74 14.32 -15.89
N LYS A 219 -13.46 13.58 -16.71
CA LYS A 219 -14.91 13.42 -16.62
C LYS A 219 -15.30 11.95 -16.67
N THR A 220 -16.40 11.62 -16.00
CA THR A 220 -17.00 10.29 -16.04
C THR A 220 -18.51 10.38 -15.82
N GLY A 221 -19.20 9.26 -15.92
CA GLY A 221 -20.59 9.12 -15.52
C GLY A 221 -20.93 7.68 -15.22
N PHE A 222 -21.97 7.46 -14.41
CA PHE A 222 -22.33 6.15 -13.90
C PHE A 222 -23.78 5.81 -14.18
N GLY A 223 -24.04 4.53 -14.41
CA GLY A 223 -25.37 3.97 -14.56
C GLY A 223 -25.52 2.65 -13.85
N LEU A 224 -26.75 2.37 -13.42
CA LEU A 224 -27.09 1.09 -12.80
C LEU A 224 -28.58 0.79 -12.96
N VAL A 225 -28.89 -0.46 -13.30
CA VAL A 225 -30.25 -1.02 -13.25
C VAL A 225 -30.21 -2.34 -12.49
N ASN A 226 -31.09 -2.50 -11.51
CA ASN A 226 -31.20 -3.72 -10.72
C ASN A 226 -32.62 -4.30 -10.76
N GLY A 227 -32.70 -5.63 -10.62
CA GLY A 227 -33.98 -6.33 -10.58
C GLY A 227 -33.78 -7.84 -10.64
N VAL A 228 -34.79 -8.54 -11.16
CA VAL A 228 -34.81 -10.01 -11.20
C VAL A 228 -33.66 -10.61 -12.01
N ASN A 229 -33.15 -9.90 -13.01
CA ASN A 229 -32.02 -10.32 -13.86
C ASN A 229 -30.65 -10.00 -13.25
N GLY A 230 -30.60 -9.59 -11.97
CA GLY A 230 -29.39 -9.14 -11.29
C GLY A 230 -29.21 -7.63 -11.38
N THR A 231 -27.95 -7.18 -11.36
CA THR A 231 -27.60 -5.76 -11.45
C THR A 231 -26.67 -5.54 -12.63
N TYR A 232 -27.06 -4.68 -13.56
CA TYR A 232 -26.24 -4.23 -14.67
C TYR A 232 -25.76 -2.83 -14.37
N SER A 233 -24.49 -2.56 -14.63
CA SER A 233 -23.89 -1.25 -14.37
C SER A 233 -22.90 -0.88 -15.45
N ALA A 234 -22.79 0.41 -15.71
CA ALA A 234 -21.82 0.98 -16.61
C ALA A 234 -21.12 2.19 -15.98
N VAL A 235 -19.87 2.40 -16.35
CA VAL A 235 -19.13 3.65 -16.07
C VAL A 235 -18.52 4.15 -17.38
N TYR A 236 -18.84 5.39 -17.75
CA TYR A 236 -18.24 6.02 -18.91
C TYR A 236 -16.73 6.18 -18.69
N ALA A 237 -15.93 5.57 -19.56
CA ALA A 237 -14.50 5.35 -19.29
C ALA A 237 -13.57 5.91 -20.38
N PHE A 238 -14.14 6.44 -21.46
CA PHE A 238 -13.40 6.86 -22.66
C PHE A 238 -13.02 8.34 -22.67
N ASP A 239 -13.29 9.07 -21.58
CA ASP A 239 -12.89 10.46 -21.47
C ASP A 239 -11.36 10.61 -21.50
N ARG A 240 -10.91 11.60 -22.27
CA ARG A 240 -9.50 11.94 -22.49
C ARG A 240 -9.30 13.46 -22.54
N SER A 241 -10.16 14.20 -21.85
CA SER A 241 -10.16 15.68 -21.89
C SER A 241 -9.00 16.31 -21.09
N GLY A 242 -8.27 15.52 -20.29
CA GLY A 242 -7.03 15.92 -19.61
C GLY A 242 -5.74 15.50 -20.32
N GLN A 243 -4.61 15.66 -19.61
CA GLN A 243 -3.27 15.34 -20.12
C GLN A 243 -2.83 13.92 -19.75
N ALA A 244 -2.00 13.29 -20.58
CA ALA A 244 -1.51 11.92 -20.42
C ALA A 244 -0.03 11.87 -20.00
N GLU A 245 0.37 12.68 -19.03
CA GLU A 245 1.80 12.85 -18.67
C GLU A 245 2.36 11.73 -17.77
N HIS A 246 1.50 10.91 -17.17
CA HIS A 246 1.90 9.93 -16.17
C HIS A 246 2.25 8.59 -16.84
N TYR A 247 3.30 7.91 -16.42
CA TYR A 247 3.73 6.60 -16.89
C TYR A 247 4.19 5.73 -15.73
N GLY A 248 4.23 4.43 -15.98
CA GLY A 248 4.43 3.44 -14.93
C GLY A 248 3.24 3.37 -13.98
N VAL A 249 2.02 3.65 -14.46
CA VAL A 249 0.79 3.62 -13.64
C VAL A 249 0.51 2.18 -13.22
N MET A 250 0.56 1.93 -11.91
CA MET A 250 0.65 0.59 -11.34
C MET A 250 -0.50 0.28 -10.41
N TRP A 251 -0.90 -0.99 -10.43
CA TRP A 251 -1.87 -1.54 -9.49
C TRP A 251 -1.43 -2.97 -9.16
N PRO A 252 -1.09 -3.30 -7.90
CA PRO A 252 -1.20 -2.47 -6.71
C PRO A 252 -0.19 -1.30 -6.70
N ALA A 253 -0.57 -0.19 -6.06
CA ALA A 253 0.31 0.96 -5.87
C ALA A 253 1.37 0.70 -4.78
N GLN A 254 2.37 1.59 -4.67
CA GLN A 254 3.49 1.45 -3.72
C GLN A 254 3.04 1.29 -2.25
N ASN A 255 1.92 1.91 -1.87
CA ASN A 255 1.21 1.60 -0.64
C ASN A 255 -0.21 1.20 -1.01
N MET A 256 -0.59 -0.04 -0.69
CA MET A 256 -1.85 -0.61 -1.16
C MET A 256 -2.76 -1.03 0.00
N PRO A 257 -3.96 -0.46 0.15
CA PRO A 257 -4.92 -0.95 1.12
C PRO A 257 -5.44 -2.35 0.73
N THR A 258 -5.50 -3.28 1.68
CA THR A 258 -5.98 -4.65 1.42
C THR A 258 -7.45 -4.74 1.02
N ASP A 259 -8.23 -3.71 1.32
CA ASP A 259 -9.65 -3.59 0.94
C ASP A 259 -9.84 -3.36 -0.57
N TYR A 260 -8.79 -2.91 -1.27
CA TYR A 260 -8.81 -2.56 -2.69
C TYR A 260 -8.03 -3.56 -3.56
N PHE A 261 -7.38 -4.56 -2.96
CA PHE A 261 -6.58 -5.56 -3.68
C PHE A 261 -6.56 -6.90 -2.96
N ASN A 262 -6.94 -7.97 -3.67
CA ASN A 262 -6.87 -9.33 -3.16
C ASN A 262 -6.11 -10.25 -4.13
N ASN A 263 -5.94 -11.53 -3.80
CA ASN A 263 -5.14 -12.46 -4.61
C ASN A 263 -5.73 -12.83 -5.97
N LYS A 264 -6.96 -12.43 -6.29
CA LYS A 264 -7.52 -12.56 -7.63
C LYS A 264 -7.04 -11.47 -8.57
N PHE A 265 -6.66 -10.31 -8.03
CA PHE A 265 -6.22 -9.17 -8.82
C PHE A 265 -4.87 -9.49 -9.46
N PRO A 266 -4.72 -9.41 -10.80
CA PRO A 266 -3.42 -9.36 -11.42
C PRO A 266 -2.75 -8.01 -11.09
N TRP A 267 -1.45 -8.06 -10.89
CA TRP A 267 -0.60 -6.89 -10.84
C TRP A 267 -0.47 -6.33 -12.26
N SER A 268 -0.40 -5.02 -12.41
CA SER A 268 -0.28 -4.36 -13.70
C SER A 268 0.54 -3.08 -13.61
N VAL A 269 1.34 -2.79 -14.63
CA VAL A 269 2.10 -1.54 -14.78
C VAL A 269 1.94 -1.03 -16.22
N SER A 270 1.30 0.12 -16.40
CA SER A 270 1.11 0.77 -17.71
C SER A 270 2.22 1.78 -17.98
N MET A 271 3.03 1.54 -19.00
CA MET A 271 4.22 2.33 -19.30
C MET A 271 3.95 3.57 -20.17
N GLY A 272 2.77 3.70 -20.77
CA GLY A 272 2.44 4.83 -21.64
C GLY A 272 3.03 4.73 -23.04
N THR A 273 4.01 3.84 -23.25
CA THR A 273 4.63 3.52 -24.54
C THR A 273 4.45 2.03 -24.83
N GLU A 274 4.69 1.60 -26.06
CA GLU A 274 4.68 0.16 -26.38
C GLU A 274 5.81 -0.58 -25.66
N VAL A 275 5.53 -1.81 -25.26
CA VAL A 275 6.46 -2.70 -24.56
C VAL A 275 6.68 -3.95 -25.39
N ASP A 276 7.94 -4.31 -25.61
CA ASP A 276 8.33 -5.56 -26.26
C ASP A 276 8.22 -6.73 -25.27
N ALA A 277 7.24 -7.60 -25.50
CA ALA A 277 6.98 -8.76 -24.65
C ALA A 277 8.17 -9.74 -24.58
N SER A 278 8.98 -9.82 -25.64
CA SER A 278 10.09 -10.77 -25.74
C SER A 278 11.32 -10.33 -24.93
N ALA A 279 11.45 -9.03 -24.67
CA ALA A 279 12.56 -8.44 -23.93
C ALA A 279 12.27 -8.28 -22.43
N VAL A 280 11.00 -8.11 -22.04
CA VAL A 280 10.64 -7.80 -20.66
C VAL A 280 10.67 -9.03 -19.75
N ALA A 281 11.27 -8.84 -18.58
CA ALA A 281 11.20 -9.76 -17.46
C ALA A 281 10.78 -9.04 -16.17
N VAL A 282 10.00 -9.72 -15.32
CA VAL A 282 9.56 -9.23 -14.01
C VAL A 282 10.04 -10.20 -12.93
N THR A 283 10.62 -9.65 -11.87
CA THR A 283 10.92 -10.36 -10.63
C THR A 283 10.10 -9.76 -9.50
N LEU A 284 9.27 -10.57 -8.86
CA LEU A 284 8.52 -10.22 -7.66
C LEU A 284 9.14 -10.93 -6.46
N THR A 285 9.58 -10.19 -5.44
CA THR A 285 10.21 -10.74 -4.23
C THR A 285 9.41 -10.37 -2.99
N ARG A 286 8.93 -11.34 -2.22
CA ARG A 286 8.26 -11.09 -0.94
C ARG A 286 9.29 -10.85 0.16
N ALA A 287 9.21 -9.70 0.82
CA ALA A 287 10.19 -9.27 1.82
C ALA A 287 10.21 -10.17 3.08
N SER A 288 9.09 -10.79 3.45
CA SER A 288 8.97 -11.53 4.71
C SER A 288 9.81 -12.80 4.78
N ASP A 289 10.06 -13.43 3.63
CA ASP A 289 10.75 -14.71 3.53
C ASP A 289 11.65 -14.85 2.30
N GLY A 290 11.78 -13.81 1.49
CA GLY A 290 12.60 -13.80 0.29
C GLY A 290 12.06 -14.68 -0.84
N LYS A 291 10.77 -15.12 -0.80
CA LYS A 291 10.20 -15.89 -1.90
C LYS A 291 10.19 -15.03 -3.17
N VAL A 292 10.72 -15.59 -4.26
CA VAL A 292 10.80 -14.95 -5.58
C VAL A 292 9.82 -15.63 -6.54
N TRP A 293 9.19 -14.82 -7.39
CA TRP A 293 8.46 -15.24 -8.58
C TRP A 293 9.05 -14.51 -9.79
N ASN A 294 9.27 -15.23 -10.88
CA ASN A 294 9.79 -14.67 -12.12
C ASN A 294 8.75 -14.77 -13.22
N PHE A 295 8.67 -13.75 -14.06
CA PHE A 295 7.74 -13.68 -15.18
C PHE A 295 8.44 -13.15 -16.42
N SER A 296 8.23 -13.82 -17.54
CA SER A 296 8.70 -13.46 -18.86
C SER A 296 7.81 -14.16 -19.88
N GLN A 297 7.92 -13.80 -21.16
CA GLN A 297 7.14 -14.47 -22.21
C GLN A 297 7.51 -15.96 -22.34
N SER A 298 8.76 -16.33 -22.05
CA SER A 298 9.25 -17.72 -22.18
C SER A 298 8.97 -18.58 -20.94
N SER A 299 8.87 -17.98 -19.74
CA SER A 299 8.63 -18.70 -18.48
C SER A 299 8.02 -17.78 -17.42
N ALA A 300 6.99 -18.27 -16.71
CA ALA A 300 6.28 -17.49 -15.69
C ALA A 300 5.81 -18.32 -14.49
N ASP A 301 6.07 -17.82 -13.27
CA ASP A 301 5.57 -18.36 -11.99
C ASP A 301 4.12 -17.91 -11.71
N GLY A 302 3.21 -18.14 -12.66
CA GLY A 302 1.81 -17.71 -12.60
C GLY A 302 1.32 -17.20 -13.96
N ALA A 303 0.51 -16.15 -13.95
CA ALA A 303 0.06 -15.49 -15.18
C ALA A 303 1.03 -14.35 -15.55
N PHE A 304 1.32 -14.18 -16.84
CA PHE A 304 2.12 -13.08 -17.37
C PHE A 304 1.64 -12.68 -18.77
N TYR A 305 1.46 -11.38 -18.99
CA TYR A 305 1.04 -10.82 -20.27
C TYR A 305 1.67 -9.44 -20.48
N VAL A 306 1.86 -9.09 -21.75
CA VAL A 306 2.13 -7.71 -22.17
C VAL A 306 1.06 -7.35 -23.19
N ASN A 307 0.32 -6.28 -22.93
CA ASN A 307 -0.74 -5.81 -23.82
C ASN A 307 -0.48 -4.36 -24.25
N ASN A 308 -0.40 -4.14 -25.56
CA ASN A 308 -0.11 -2.85 -26.18
C ASN A 308 -1.35 -2.12 -26.72
N ASP A 309 -2.54 -2.68 -26.54
CA ASP A 309 -3.79 -2.01 -26.92
C ASP A 309 -4.02 -0.76 -26.07
N ASN A 310 -4.79 0.19 -26.59
CA ASN A 310 -4.99 1.49 -25.94
C ASN A 310 -6.22 1.51 -25.03
N TYR A 311 -6.10 0.93 -23.83
CA TYR A 311 -7.11 1.01 -22.77
C TYR A 311 -6.84 2.19 -21.81
N GLY A 312 -6.63 3.38 -22.36
CA GLY A 312 -6.18 4.58 -21.63
C GLY A 312 -4.71 4.89 -21.90
N GLN A 313 -3.83 3.91 -21.70
CA GLN A 313 -2.40 3.96 -22.03
C GLN A 313 -1.93 2.68 -22.72
N LYS A 314 -0.88 2.74 -23.55
CA LYS A 314 -0.23 1.56 -24.14
C LYS A 314 0.79 0.91 -23.19
N GLY A 315 1.23 -0.30 -23.55
CA GLY A 315 2.30 -1.05 -22.89
C GLY A 315 2.02 -1.38 -21.44
N CYS A 316 1.01 -2.21 -21.21
CA CYS A 316 0.71 -2.73 -19.90
C CYS A 316 1.41 -4.08 -19.69
N ILE A 317 2.27 -4.15 -18.67
CA ILE A 317 2.86 -5.40 -18.18
C ILE A 317 1.96 -5.93 -17.08
N ILE A 318 1.52 -7.17 -17.20
CA ILE A 318 0.52 -7.77 -16.31
C ILE A 318 1.07 -9.09 -15.78
N PHE A 319 1.00 -9.30 -14.47
CA PHE A 319 1.49 -10.53 -13.85
C PHE A 319 0.68 -10.90 -12.61
N ARG A 320 0.54 -12.20 -12.34
CA ARG A 320 -0.12 -12.68 -11.11
C ARG A 320 0.63 -13.89 -10.56
N PRO A 321 1.29 -13.80 -9.39
CA PRO A 321 2.04 -14.91 -8.81
C PRO A 321 1.13 -16.09 -8.46
N ASN A 322 1.61 -17.30 -8.72
CA ASN A 322 1.00 -18.51 -8.19
C ASN A 322 1.16 -18.60 -6.65
N ASP A 323 0.29 -19.39 -6.01
CA ASP A 323 0.39 -19.75 -4.59
C ASP A 323 0.42 -18.59 -3.58
N VAL A 324 -0.08 -17.41 -3.95
CA VAL A 324 -0.37 -16.33 -3.01
C VAL A 324 -1.82 -16.45 -2.53
N ALA A 325 -1.99 -16.85 -1.27
CA ALA A 325 -3.31 -17.09 -0.68
C ALA A 325 -4.11 -15.79 -0.38
N GLY A 326 -3.45 -14.62 -0.43
CA GLY A 326 -3.99 -13.33 -0.03
C GLY A 326 -2.87 -12.39 0.44
N TYR A 327 -3.17 -11.10 0.46
CA TYR A 327 -2.30 -10.05 1.00
C TYR A 327 -2.83 -9.58 2.35
N GLN A 328 -1.94 -9.25 3.28
CA GLN A 328 -2.25 -8.87 4.64
C GLN A 328 -1.54 -7.57 5.04
N ASP A 329 -2.04 -6.92 6.08
CA ASP A 329 -1.39 -5.77 6.70
C ASP A 329 0.08 -6.06 7.05
N GLY A 330 0.98 -5.21 6.55
CA GLY A 330 2.42 -5.32 6.74
C GLY A 330 3.12 -6.28 5.76
N ASP A 331 2.40 -6.91 4.83
CA ASP A 331 3.04 -7.63 3.73
C ASP A 331 3.76 -6.63 2.82
N SER A 332 4.94 -6.99 2.35
CA SER A 332 5.76 -6.14 1.47
C SER A 332 6.38 -6.97 0.36
N TYR A 333 6.35 -6.41 -0.84
CA TYR A 333 6.82 -7.05 -2.07
C TYR A 333 7.63 -6.07 -2.88
N HIS A 334 8.80 -6.49 -3.35
CA HIS A 334 9.62 -5.73 -4.26
C HIS A 334 9.38 -6.22 -5.69
N VAL A 335 9.16 -5.28 -6.61
CA VAL A 335 8.97 -5.51 -8.03
C VAL A 335 10.19 -4.95 -8.75
N ASN A 336 10.79 -5.76 -9.61
CA ASN A 336 11.81 -5.33 -10.55
C ASN A 336 11.37 -5.74 -11.96
N ILE A 337 11.41 -4.81 -12.91
CA ILE A 337 11.02 -5.01 -14.31
C ILE A 337 12.20 -4.55 -15.16
N THR A 338 12.75 -5.47 -15.95
CA THR A 338 13.94 -5.23 -16.77
C THR A 338 13.64 -5.43 -18.24
N GLY A 339 14.52 -4.91 -19.11
CA GLY A 339 14.41 -5.10 -20.56
C GLY A 339 13.45 -4.12 -21.25
N LEU A 340 13.08 -3.04 -20.55
CA LEU A 340 12.32 -1.92 -21.08
C LEU A 340 13.21 -0.98 -21.88
N SER A 341 12.73 -0.51 -23.04
CA SER A 341 13.45 0.47 -23.86
C SER A 341 13.68 1.82 -23.17
N GLY A 342 12.78 2.20 -22.26
CA GLY A 342 12.88 3.41 -21.43
C GLY A 342 13.72 3.25 -20.16
N GLY A 343 14.39 2.11 -19.98
CA GLY A 343 15.12 1.76 -18.77
C GLY A 343 14.29 0.95 -17.78
N ASP A 344 14.97 0.27 -16.86
CA ASP A 344 14.36 -0.64 -15.91
C ASP A 344 13.44 0.09 -14.90
N VAL A 345 12.39 -0.61 -14.46
CA VAL A 345 11.43 -0.14 -13.46
C VAL A 345 11.58 -0.95 -12.18
N SER A 346 11.63 -0.29 -11.03
CA SER A 346 11.73 -0.98 -9.75
C SER A 346 10.96 -0.24 -8.66
N TYR A 347 10.15 -0.95 -7.87
CA TYR A 347 9.37 -0.34 -6.80
C TYR A 347 9.00 -1.35 -5.70
N THR A 348 8.54 -0.86 -4.55
CA THR A 348 8.05 -1.69 -3.45
C THR A 348 6.58 -1.42 -3.19
N VAL A 349 5.82 -2.50 -3.05
CA VAL A 349 4.41 -2.47 -2.65
C VAL A 349 4.31 -2.89 -1.18
N ASN A 350 3.70 -2.03 -0.37
CA ASN A 350 3.42 -2.31 1.04
C ASN A 350 1.91 -2.38 1.24
N PHE A 351 1.43 -3.57 1.63
CA PHE A 351 0.02 -3.78 1.95
C PHE A 351 -0.29 -3.31 3.36
N PHE A 352 -1.44 -2.68 3.54
CA PHE A 352 -1.88 -2.20 4.84
C PHE A 352 -3.41 -2.28 5.03
N ASP A 353 -3.86 -2.40 6.27
CA ASP A 353 -5.28 -2.45 6.65
C ASP A 353 -5.77 -1.04 7.00
N LEU A 354 -6.82 -0.53 6.32
CA LEU A 354 -7.37 0.82 6.52
C LEU A 354 -7.79 1.14 7.96
N ASP A 355 -8.25 0.14 8.71
CA ASP A 355 -8.80 0.29 10.06
C ASP A 355 -7.73 0.36 11.16
N VAL A 356 -6.45 0.21 10.80
CA VAL A 356 -5.32 0.38 11.72
C VAL A 356 -4.78 1.81 11.55
N PRO A 357 -4.95 2.72 12.53
CA PRO A 357 -4.34 4.05 12.43
C PRO A 357 -2.82 3.92 12.29
N GLY A 358 -2.18 4.78 11.48
CA GLY A 358 -0.74 5.00 11.55
C GLY A 358 -0.33 5.25 12.99
N THR A 359 0.36 4.30 13.60
CA THR A 359 0.72 4.34 15.04
C THR A 359 2.24 4.42 15.22
N GLY A 360 2.97 4.84 14.19
CA GLY A 360 4.41 5.05 14.28
C GLY A 360 4.75 6.47 14.71
N ALA A 361 5.93 6.62 15.32
CA ALA A 361 6.55 7.93 15.43
C ALA A 361 7.25 8.20 14.10
N ALA A 362 7.40 9.46 13.71
CA ALA A 362 8.29 9.88 12.64
C ALA A 362 9.61 9.09 12.70
N SER A 363 9.91 8.28 11.69
CA SER A 363 11.11 7.43 11.66
C SER A 363 11.69 7.36 10.25
N VAL A 364 13.02 7.26 10.17
CA VAL A 364 13.72 7.06 8.89
C VAL A 364 13.95 5.57 8.64
N ASP A 365 13.43 5.08 7.52
CA ASP A 365 13.57 3.69 7.10
C ASP A 365 14.94 3.45 6.46
N ALA A 366 15.35 4.31 5.53
CA ALA A 366 16.66 4.27 4.86
C ALA A 366 17.09 5.65 4.32
N VAL A 367 18.40 5.79 4.10
CA VAL A 367 19.06 6.90 3.41
C VAL A 367 19.93 6.32 2.29
N SER A 368 19.97 6.96 1.13
CA SER A 368 20.81 6.56 -0.01
C SER A 368 21.47 7.79 -0.64
N VAL A 369 22.62 7.61 -1.31
CA VAL A 369 23.36 8.65 -2.03
C VAL A 369 23.31 8.36 -3.53
N ILE A 370 23.00 9.36 -4.35
CA ILE A 370 22.85 9.26 -5.80
C ILE A 370 23.73 10.30 -6.50
N PRO A 371 24.58 9.91 -7.47
CA PRO A 371 24.86 8.53 -7.89
C PRO A 371 25.57 7.73 -6.78
N GLY A 372 25.27 6.43 -6.65
CA GLY A 372 25.91 5.56 -5.65
C GLY A 372 27.32 5.11 -6.02
N ILE A 373 27.66 5.13 -7.31
CA ILE A 373 29.01 4.93 -7.82
C ILE A 373 29.21 5.94 -8.95
N THR A 374 30.36 6.61 -8.97
CA THR A 374 30.72 7.51 -10.06
C THR A 374 32.24 7.63 -10.19
N THR A 375 32.68 8.23 -11.28
CA THR A 375 34.09 8.53 -11.55
C THR A 375 34.24 10.04 -11.70
N VAL A 376 35.18 10.64 -10.99
CA VAL A 376 35.42 12.10 -11.03
C VAL A 376 36.89 12.35 -11.33
N THR A 377 37.16 13.17 -12.34
CA THR A 377 38.52 13.61 -12.63
C THR A 377 38.98 14.62 -11.58
N ALA A 378 40.21 14.50 -11.07
CA ALA A 378 40.80 15.49 -10.17
C ALA A 378 40.74 16.90 -10.78
N GLY A 379 40.32 17.89 -9.99
CA GLY A 379 40.02 19.25 -10.43
C GLY A 379 38.56 19.52 -10.83
N ASN A 380 37.69 18.50 -10.86
CA ASN A 380 36.27 18.64 -11.20
C ASN A 380 35.35 18.43 -9.99
N THR A 381 34.06 18.74 -10.20
CA THR A 381 32.99 18.57 -9.21
C THR A 381 31.98 17.51 -9.61
N GLN A 382 31.31 16.92 -8.63
CA GLN A 382 30.17 16.01 -8.82
C GLN A 382 29.04 16.35 -7.85
N GLN A 383 27.83 16.55 -8.37
CA GLN A 383 26.64 16.74 -7.55
C GLN A 383 26.08 15.38 -7.10
N PHE A 384 25.96 15.20 -5.79
CA PHE A 384 25.23 14.10 -5.17
C PHE A 384 23.88 14.57 -4.62
N ARG A 385 22.94 13.64 -4.50
CA ARG A 385 21.62 13.86 -3.90
C ARG A 385 21.31 12.75 -2.92
N GLU A 386 20.62 13.07 -1.85
CA GLU A 386 20.13 12.11 -0.88
C GLU A 386 18.74 11.60 -1.27
N SER A 387 18.44 10.36 -0.90
CA SER A 387 17.07 9.86 -0.85
C SER A 387 16.78 9.38 0.56
N VAL A 388 15.89 10.10 1.28
CA VAL A 388 15.53 9.78 2.67
C VAL A 388 14.09 9.37 2.75
N THR A 389 13.87 8.27 3.46
CA THR A 389 12.58 7.60 3.45
C THR A 389 12.05 7.39 4.81
N VAL A 390 10.78 7.69 4.94
CA VAL A 390 10.25 8.08 6.22
C VAL A 390 8.88 7.48 6.41
N GLN A 391 8.57 7.17 7.66
CA GLN A 391 7.22 6.85 8.09
C GLN A 391 6.70 8.02 8.93
N ASN A 392 5.38 8.21 8.93
CA ASN A 392 4.69 9.15 9.83
C ASN A 392 5.23 10.59 9.76
N GLY A 393 5.55 11.09 8.55
CA GLY A 393 5.94 12.49 8.34
C GLY A 393 7.32 12.88 8.87
N ALA A 394 8.25 11.92 9.01
CA ALA A 394 9.61 12.21 9.47
C ALA A 394 10.38 13.17 8.54
N ALA A 395 11.27 13.98 9.12
CA ALA A 395 12.14 14.88 8.37
C ALA A 395 13.05 14.08 7.41
N LYS A 396 13.16 14.56 6.17
CA LYS A 396 13.94 13.93 5.09
C LYS A 396 15.35 14.53 4.93
N THR A 397 15.81 15.30 5.89
CA THR A 397 17.08 16.03 5.82
C THR A 397 18.27 15.14 6.20
N VAL A 398 19.43 15.41 5.59
CA VAL A 398 20.70 14.73 5.87
C VAL A 398 21.84 15.71 6.16
N THR A 399 22.91 15.20 6.74
CA THR A 399 24.24 15.82 6.72
C THR A 399 25.16 15.05 5.79
N TRP A 400 25.93 15.79 4.98
CA TRP A 400 26.89 15.24 4.03
C TRP A 400 28.31 15.21 4.58
N SER A 401 29.05 14.13 4.30
CA SER A 401 30.49 14.00 4.55
C SER A 401 31.21 13.30 3.40
N VAL A 402 32.52 13.55 3.28
CA VAL A 402 33.43 12.82 2.39
C VAL A 402 34.55 12.23 3.25
N GLU A 403 34.88 10.97 3.00
CA GLU A 403 35.86 10.17 3.74
C GLU A 403 36.85 9.54 2.73
N GLY A 404 38.09 9.28 3.18
CA GLY A 404 39.14 8.67 2.36
C GLY A 404 39.99 9.63 1.53
N ASN A 405 39.62 10.92 1.49
CA ASN A 405 40.40 11.96 0.82
C ASN A 405 41.79 12.15 1.44
N GLN A 406 42.80 12.36 0.59
CA GLN A 406 44.16 12.71 0.99
C GLN A 406 44.44 14.20 0.84
N SER A 407 43.64 14.92 0.03
CA SER A 407 43.71 16.39 -0.03
C SER A 407 42.74 17.02 0.95
N ALA A 408 43.20 18.03 1.69
CA ALA A 408 42.35 18.85 2.56
C ALA A 408 41.37 19.74 1.76
N ASN A 409 41.59 19.87 0.46
CA ASN A 409 40.77 20.68 -0.45
C ASN A 409 39.67 19.86 -1.14
N THR A 410 39.72 18.53 -1.06
CA THR A 410 38.62 17.66 -1.46
C THR A 410 37.51 17.72 -0.40
N LYS A 411 36.35 18.30 -0.76
CA LYS A 411 35.26 18.60 0.19
C LYS A 411 33.90 18.34 -0.43
N ILE A 412 32.91 18.07 0.42
CA ILE A 412 31.50 18.04 0.03
C ILE A 412 30.70 19.13 0.77
N SER A 413 29.87 19.86 0.05
CA SER A 413 28.95 20.85 0.65
C SER A 413 27.74 20.16 1.28
N GLN A 414 27.03 20.87 2.17
CA GLN A 414 25.75 20.36 2.71
C GLN A 414 24.61 20.34 1.67
N ALA A 415 24.85 20.86 0.47
CA ALA A 415 23.96 20.68 -0.69
C ALA A 415 24.34 19.45 -1.53
N GLY A 416 25.31 18.63 -1.11
CA GLY A 416 25.72 17.40 -1.81
C GLY A 416 26.71 17.60 -2.97
N LEU A 417 27.22 18.81 -3.20
CA LEU A 417 28.25 19.04 -4.24
C LEU A 417 29.63 18.64 -3.72
N LEU A 418 30.21 17.56 -4.27
CA LEU A 418 31.60 17.15 -4.06
C LEU A 418 32.52 17.94 -4.99
N THR A 419 33.62 18.47 -4.47
CA THR A 419 34.73 19.05 -5.22
C THR A 419 35.96 18.18 -4.98
N VAL A 420 36.53 17.60 -6.03
CA VAL A 420 37.76 16.81 -5.96
C VAL A 420 38.92 17.70 -6.34
N ALA A 421 39.84 17.92 -5.40
CA ALA A 421 40.97 18.80 -5.63
C ALA A 421 41.93 18.24 -6.70
N GLU A 422 42.67 19.11 -7.39
CA GLU A 422 43.66 18.69 -8.39
C GLU A 422 44.79 17.83 -7.79
N ASP A 423 45.10 18.05 -6.51
CA ASP A 423 46.12 17.32 -5.74
C ASP A 423 45.57 16.08 -5.02
N GLU A 424 44.33 15.66 -5.28
CA GLU A 424 43.75 14.47 -4.66
C GLU A 424 44.45 13.19 -5.14
N THR A 425 44.99 12.43 -4.19
CA THR A 425 45.74 11.19 -4.47
C THR A 425 44.98 9.92 -4.06
N ALA A 426 43.88 9.99 -3.33
CA ALA A 426 43.03 8.84 -3.09
C ALA A 426 42.49 8.27 -4.40
N ALA A 427 42.61 6.95 -4.61
CA ALA A 427 42.02 6.29 -5.77
C ALA A 427 40.49 6.18 -5.65
N ILE A 428 39.99 6.07 -4.42
CA ILE A 428 38.56 5.96 -4.10
C ILE A 428 38.25 6.90 -2.93
N LEU A 429 37.18 7.69 -3.08
CA LEU A 429 36.56 8.44 -1.99
C LEU A 429 35.23 7.81 -1.62
N THR A 430 34.81 7.98 -0.36
CA THR A 430 33.45 7.63 0.08
C THR A 430 32.69 8.90 0.42
N VAL A 431 31.57 9.14 -0.27
CA VAL A 431 30.63 10.20 0.06
C VAL A 431 29.49 9.61 0.88
N ARG A 432 29.17 10.19 2.04
CA ARG A 432 28.11 9.70 2.94
C ARG A 432 27.05 10.77 3.17
N ALA A 433 25.77 10.38 3.10
CA ALA A 433 24.64 11.16 3.58
C ALA A 433 24.03 10.49 4.81
N THR A 434 23.95 11.20 5.93
CA THR A 434 23.44 10.68 7.21
C THR A 434 22.17 11.40 7.62
N SER A 435 21.11 10.69 7.98
CA SER A 435 19.85 11.30 8.44
C SER A 435 20.05 12.18 9.66
N THR A 436 19.46 13.38 9.65
CA THR A 436 19.45 14.27 10.81
C THR A 436 18.52 13.81 11.93
N LEU A 437 17.58 12.90 11.62
CA LEU A 437 16.61 12.37 12.58
C LEU A 437 17.08 11.05 13.22
N ASP A 438 17.82 10.23 12.48
CA ASP A 438 18.38 8.96 12.95
C ASP A 438 19.78 8.78 12.37
N ALA A 439 20.81 9.14 13.14
CA ALA A 439 22.21 9.04 12.72
C ALA A 439 22.67 7.60 12.41
N THR A 440 21.89 6.57 12.78
CA THR A 440 22.19 5.18 12.39
C THR A 440 21.73 4.85 10.98
N LYS A 441 21.04 5.79 10.30
CA LYS A 441 20.53 5.67 8.94
C LYS A 441 21.34 6.58 8.03
N PHE A 442 22.19 5.98 7.21
CA PHE A 442 23.02 6.66 6.24
C PHE A 442 23.09 5.88 4.93
N GLY A 443 23.42 6.58 3.85
CA GLY A 443 23.77 6.01 2.56
C GLY A 443 25.17 6.45 2.15
N GLU A 444 25.82 5.66 1.31
CA GLU A 444 27.18 5.93 0.84
C GLU A 444 27.28 5.82 -0.67
N ALA A 445 28.21 6.56 -1.24
CA ALA A 445 28.63 6.45 -2.62
C ALA A 445 30.15 6.29 -2.73
N SER A 446 30.57 5.46 -3.68
CA SER A 446 31.97 5.27 -4.03
C SER A 446 32.36 6.15 -5.22
N VAL A 447 33.44 6.90 -5.10
CA VAL A 447 33.93 7.80 -6.14
C VAL A 447 35.32 7.38 -6.57
N SER A 448 35.43 6.85 -7.79
CA SER A 448 36.74 6.59 -8.41
C SER A 448 37.36 7.90 -8.87
N VAL A 449 38.55 8.24 -8.38
CA VAL A 449 39.25 9.45 -8.79
C VAL A 449 40.17 9.15 -9.98
N VAL A 450 39.95 9.85 -11.09
CA VAL A 450 40.82 9.76 -12.27
C VAL A 450 41.74 10.97 -12.27
N ARG A 451 43.05 10.71 -12.24
CA ARG A 451 44.04 11.80 -12.40
C ARG A 451 44.23 12.07 -13.89
N LYS A 452 44.33 13.35 -14.27
CA LYS A 452 44.79 13.71 -15.61
C LYS A 452 46.23 13.20 -15.76
N PRO A 453 46.60 12.54 -16.88
CA PRO A 453 47.98 12.17 -17.12
C PRO A 453 48.83 13.44 -17.09
N SER A 454 49.83 13.47 -16.20
CA SER A 454 50.79 14.57 -16.19
C SER A 454 51.55 14.54 -17.51
N GLY A 455 51.39 15.60 -18.30
CA GLY A 455 52.25 15.83 -19.46
C GLY A 455 53.72 15.72 -19.04
N THR A 456 54.43 14.89 -19.80
CA THR A 456 55.81 14.43 -19.60
C THR A 456 56.83 15.55 -19.43
N GLY A 457 57.71 15.36 -18.44
CA GLY A 457 58.98 16.06 -18.28
C GLY A 457 60.05 15.11 -17.73
N ASN A 458 60.60 14.29 -18.63
CA ASN A 458 61.95 13.72 -18.71
C ASN A 458 62.79 13.44 -17.43
N GLY A 459 63.33 12.22 -17.34
CA GLY A 459 64.66 11.99 -16.75
C GLY A 459 64.81 10.82 -15.79
N GLY A 460 65.28 9.68 -16.30
CA GLY A 460 66.52 9.07 -15.82
C GLY A 460 66.53 8.22 -14.53
N SER A 461 66.71 6.92 -14.76
CA SER A 461 67.70 6.02 -14.13
C SER A 461 67.55 5.50 -12.70
N ASN A 462 67.81 4.18 -12.66
CA ASN A 462 68.45 3.36 -11.63
C ASN A 462 67.59 2.57 -10.63
N GLU A 463 67.57 1.26 -10.94
CA GLU A 463 68.15 0.17 -10.14
C GLU A 463 67.70 -0.07 -8.69
N ASP A 464 67.32 -1.34 -8.52
CA ASP A 464 67.76 -2.26 -7.47
C ASP A 464 66.94 -2.52 -6.19
N THR A 465 66.53 -3.79 -6.15
CA THR A 465 66.62 -4.78 -5.05
C THR A 465 65.81 -4.62 -3.76
N ASN A 466 64.83 -5.52 -3.63
CA ASN A 466 64.84 -6.70 -2.72
C ASN A 466 64.86 -6.55 -1.18
N THR A 467 64.15 -7.50 -0.57
CA THR A 467 64.24 -8.08 0.79
C THR A 467 63.55 -7.42 2.01
N ASP A 468 62.46 -8.07 2.42
CA ASP A 468 62.28 -8.83 3.68
C ASP A 468 62.82 -8.30 5.03
N ASN A 469 61.88 -8.22 5.97
CA ASN A 469 61.80 -8.94 7.27
C ASN A 469 61.61 -8.04 8.52
N PRO A 470 60.82 -8.48 9.52
CA PRO A 470 60.36 -7.71 10.67
C PRO A 470 61.20 -7.96 11.93
N GLY A 471 60.94 -7.20 13.00
CA GLY A 471 61.51 -7.52 14.31
C GLY A 471 61.14 -6.55 15.45
N THR A 472 60.32 -7.06 16.36
CA THR A 472 60.49 -7.04 17.83
C THR A 472 60.46 -5.72 18.63
N GLY A 473 59.61 -5.70 19.67
CA GLY A 473 60.15 -5.76 21.05
C GLY A 473 59.88 -4.58 22.00
N ASP A 474 58.84 -4.75 22.82
CA ASP A 474 58.87 -4.66 24.29
C ASP A 474 59.02 -3.29 25.03
N THR A 475 58.03 -2.91 25.85
CA THR A 475 58.10 -3.04 27.33
C THR A 475 56.98 -2.30 28.08
N ASP A 476 56.57 -2.95 29.18
CA ASP A 476 55.60 -2.63 30.22
C ASP A 476 55.70 -1.26 30.92
N THR A 477 54.59 -0.79 31.51
CA THR A 477 54.49 -0.53 32.97
C THR A 477 53.05 -0.30 33.47
N LYS A 478 52.80 -0.81 34.67
CA LYS A 478 51.54 -0.88 35.45
C LYS A 478 51.17 0.43 36.18
N ASN A 479 49.84 0.64 36.26
CA ASN A 479 48.93 1.09 37.35
C ASN A 479 49.52 1.27 38.79
N PRO A 480 48.96 2.08 39.74
CA PRO A 480 47.55 1.97 40.22
C PRO A 480 46.83 3.20 40.82
N GLY A 481 45.48 3.15 40.84
CA GLY A 481 44.75 3.10 42.13
C GLY A 481 43.72 4.18 42.52
N THR A 482 42.59 3.69 43.09
CA THR A 482 41.63 4.30 44.03
C THR A 482 40.56 5.25 43.44
N GLY A 483 39.27 5.24 43.82
CA GLY A 483 38.48 4.60 44.87
C GLY A 483 37.48 5.63 45.44
N ASP A 484 36.16 5.35 45.44
CA ASP A 484 35.28 5.29 46.63
C ASP A 484 33.77 5.45 46.33
N ALA A 485 32.96 5.01 47.30
CA ALA A 485 31.56 4.59 47.23
C ALA A 485 30.55 5.58 47.91
N ASP A 486 29.36 5.04 48.26
CA ASP A 486 28.27 5.54 49.14
C ASP A 486 27.13 6.42 48.53
N THR A 487 25.83 6.35 48.93
CA THR A 487 24.99 5.45 49.77
C THR A 487 23.47 5.73 49.56
N LYS A 488 22.65 4.73 49.95
CA LYS A 488 21.21 4.59 50.35
C LYS A 488 20.14 5.73 50.35
N ASN A 489 18.91 5.28 49.99
CA ASN A 489 17.49 5.71 50.24
C ASN A 489 17.08 5.66 51.76
N PRO A 490 15.91 6.11 52.34
CA PRO A 490 14.51 6.13 51.81
C PRO A 490 13.46 7.19 52.34
N GLY A 491 12.21 7.21 51.79
CA GLY A 491 10.98 7.54 52.56
C GLY A 491 9.80 8.32 51.90
N THR A 492 8.72 7.59 51.55
CA THR A 492 7.24 7.85 51.69
C THR A 492 6.52 9.16 51.26
N GLY A 493 5.37 9.02 50.56
CA GLY A 493 4.13 9.77 50.91
C GLY A 493 3.32 10.54 49.83
N ASN A 494 2.44 9.83 49.11
CA ASN A 494 1.08 10.18 48.61
C ASN A 494 0.75 11.28 47.55
N THR A 495 -0.18 10.87 46.65
CA THR A 495 -1.23 11.60 45.87
C THR A 495 -0.92 12.95 45.22
N ASP A 496 -1.00 13.06 43.89
CA ASP A 496 -2.23 13.47 43.18
C ASP A 496 -2.10 13.40 41.65
N THR A 497 -3.21 13.74 41.01
CA THR A 497 -3.72 13.50 39.66
C THR A 497 -3.09 14.29 38.49
N GLU A 498 -3.03 13.61 37.34
CA GLU A 498 -3.19 14.07 35.93
C GLU A 498 -2.42 15.30 35.35
N LYS A 499 -1.35 15.02 34.57
CA LYS A 499 -1.00 15.70 33.30
C LYS A 499 0.07 14.87 32.55
N PRO A 500 0.00 14.64 31.22
CA PRO A 500 1.01 13.84 30.53
C PRO A 500 2.28 14.67 30.28
N THR A 501 3.15 14.74 31.28
CA THR A 501 4.54 15.17 31.11
C THR A 501 5.34 14.04 30.47
N THR A 502 6.00 14.32 29.35
CA THR A 502 6.92 13.43 28.65
C THR A 502 8.15 13.12 29.52
N SER A 503 8.02 12.12 30.38
CA SER A 503 9.14 11.57 31.16
C SER A 503 10.17 10.94 30.22
N SER A 504 11.39 11.46 30.21
CA SER A 504 12.52 10.99 29.40
C SER A 504 13.14 9.65 29.87
N THR A 505 12.66 9.14 31.01
CA THR A 505 13.20 7.96 31.70
C THR A 505 12.57 6.63 31.25
N LEU A 506 13.38 5.56 31.30
CA LEU A 506 12.97 4.20 30.92
C LEU A 506 11.77 3.72 31.78
N PRO A 507 10.66 3.24 31.18
CA PRO A 507 9.49 2.80 31.92
C PRO A 507 9.80 1.73 32.97
N ALA A 508 9.60 2.08 34.24
CA ALA A 508 9.93 1.22 35.37
C ALA A 508 9.19 -0.13 35.35
N LYS A 509 9.89 -1.21 35.72
CA LYS A 509 9.31 -2.54 35.89
C LYS A 509 8.19 -2.48 36.94
N GLY A 510 7.07 -3.12 36.65
CA GLY A 510 5.88 -3.13 37.50
C GLY A 510 4.91 -1.98 37.25
N LYS A 511 5.35 -0.88 36.63
CA LYS A 511 4.47 0.26 36.31
C LYS A 511 3.51 -0.09 35.17
N THR A 512 2.28 0.38 35.29
CA THR A 512 1.23 0.19 34.30
C THR A 512 1.04 1.45 33.46
N TYR A 513 0.87 1.26 32.16
CA TYR A 513 0.67 2.31 31.17
C TYR A 513 -0.56 1.99 30.33
N THR A 514 -1.37 3.00 30.02
CA THR A 514 -2.48 2.84 29.08
C THR A 514 -2.01 3.30 27.71
N VAL A 515 -2.04 2.42 26.72
CA VAL A 515 -1.65 2.73 25.32
C VAL A 515 -2.76 2.22 24.40
N GLY A 516 -3.33 3.14 23.61
CA GLY A 516 -4.53 2.85 22.82
C GLY A 516 -5.68 2.33 23.69
N VAL A 517 -6.22 1.18 23.31
CA VAL A 517 -7.36 0.54 23.98
C VAL A 517 -6.96 -0.42 25.10
N LEU A 518 -5.67 -0.52 25.46
CA LEU A 518 -5.14 -1.53 26.38
C LEU A 518 -4.29 -0.91 27.49
N LYS A 519 -4.27 -1.57 28.65
CA LYS A 519 -3.38 -1.28 29.79
C LYS A 519 -2.27 -2.33 29.86
N TYR A 520 -1.03 -1.89 29.97
CA TYR A 520 0.17 -2.73 29.92
C TYR A 520 0.99 -2.55 31.19
N LYS A 521 1.40 -3.65 31.83
CA LYS A 521 2.35 -3.63 32.95
C LYS A 521 3.73 -4.02 32.44
N VAL A 522 4.74 -3.19 32.71
CA VAL A 522 6.14 -3.50 32.36
C VAL A 522 6.62 -4.69 33.17
N THR A 523 7.05 -5.75 32.51
CA THR A 523 7.61 -6.97 33.15
C THR A 523 9.13 -7.01 33.11
N LYS A 524 9.74 -6.37 32.10
CA LYS A 524 11.18 -6.13 32.01
C LYS A 524 11.41 -4.71 31.54
N SER A 525 11.96 -3.86 32.41
CA SER A 525 12.43 -2.52 32.04
C SER A 525 13.77 -2.65 31.34
N ALA A 526 13.80 -2.45 30.03
CA ALA A 526 15.03 -2.46 29.25
C ALA A 526 14.84 -1.63 27.97
N ALA A 527 15.84 -0.82 27.62
CA ALA A 527 15.79 0.03 26.42
C ALA A 527 15.71 -0.79 25.12
N LYS A 528 16.41 -1.93 25.08
CA LYS A 528 16.30 -2.96 24.06
C LYS A 528 15.70 -4.22 24.70
N ASN A 529 14.77 -4.87 24.02
CA ASN A 529 14.12 -6.11 24.48
C ASN A 529 13.36 -5.98 25.82
N GLY A 530 12.82 -4.81 26.15
CA GLY A 530 11.85 -4.66 27.22
C GLY A 530 10.62 -5.53 26.96
N THR A 531 9.93 -5.96 28.03
CA THR A 531 8.70 -6.77 27.91
C THR A 531 7.57 -6.20 28.75
N VAL A 532 6.34 -6.43 28.31
CA VAL A 532 5.11 -6.06 29.02
C VAL A 532 4.08 -7.19 29.01
N THR A 533 3.12 -7.09 29.92
CA THR A 533 1.91 -7.91 29.99
C THR A 533 0.67 -7.03 29.83
N VAL A 534 -0.30 -7.45 29.03
CA VAL A 534 -1.61 -6.78 28.97
C VAL A 534 -2.41 -7.08 30.24
N THR A 535 -2.87 -6.05 30.93
CA THR A 535 -3.56 -6.17 32.22
C THR A 535 -5.05 -5.92 32.18
N ALA A 536 -5.53 -5.08 31.27
CA ALA A 536 -6.94 -4.80 31.07
C ALA A 536 -7.17 -4.03 29.75
N PRO A 537 -8.39 -3.97 29.20
CA PRO A 537 -8.74 -2.93 28.26
C PRO A 537 -8.87 -1.57 28.97
N LYS A 538 -8.75 -0.48 28.20
CA LYS A 538 -8.99 0.89 28.68
C LYS A 538 -10.46 1.08 29.10
N LYS A 539 -11.40 0.51 28.35
CA LYS A 539 -12.86 0.52 28.56
C LYS A 539 -13.43 -0.87 28.25
N LYS A 540 -14.60 -1.21 28.83
CA LYS A 540 -15.25 -2.53 28.62
C LYS A 540 -16.27 -2.59 27.48
N ASN A 541 -16.35 -1.55 26.65
CA ASN A 541 -17.32 -1.42 25.56
C ASN A 541 -16.76 -1.76 24.17
N TYR A 542 -15.48 -2.12 24.07
CA TYR A 542 -14.87 -2.47 22.78
C TYR A 542 -15.47 -3.75 22.19
N ARG A 543 -15.82 -3.69 20.90
CA ARG A 543 -16.31 -4.84 20.13
C ARG A 543 -15.19 -5.72 19.59
N THR A 544 -14.01 -5.14 19.38
CA THR A 544 -12.82 -5.86 18.94
C THR A 544 -11.63 -5.43 19.78
N ILE A 545 -10.82 -6.39 20.21
CA ILE A 545 -9.54 -6.14 20.88
C ILE A 545 -8.44 -6.82 20.08
N THR A 546 -7.43 -6.04 19.70
CA THR A 546 -6.17 -6.54 19.14
C THR A 546 -5.07 -6.32 20.17
N ILE A 547 -4.45 -7.41 20.61
CA ILE A 547 -3.29 -7.42 21.48
C ILE A 547 -2.06 -7.47 20.58
N PRO A 548 -1.28 -6.39 20.46
CA PRO A 548 -0.22 -6.31 19.46
C PRO A 548 0.99 -7.17 19.86
N LYS A 549 1.90 -7.41 18.91
CA LYS A 549 3.20 -8.07 19.17
C LYS A 549 4.11 -7.22 20.07
N THR A 550 4.01 -5.91 19.96
CA THR A 550 4.84 -4.93 20.67
C THR A 550 3.99 -3.71 21.04
N VAL A 551 4.39 -2.96 22.05
CA VAL A 551 3.80 -1.67 22.42
C VAL A 551 4.89 -0.66 22.73
N LYS A 552 4.69 0.60 22.35
CA LYS A 552 5.57 1.70 22.73
C LYS A 552 5.09 2.33 24.04
N ILE A 553 5.99 2.51 24.99
CA ILE A 553 5.75 3.23 26.25
C ILE A 553 6.86 4.28 26.35
N GLY A 554 6.50 5.55 26.20
CA GLY A 554 7.48 6.59 25.90
C GLY A 554 8.23 6.29 24.59
N LYS A 555 9.54 6.54 24.55
CA LYS A 555 10.40 6.24 23.40
C LYS A 555 10.78 4.76 23.24
N TYR A 556 10.40 3.90 24.17
CA TYR A 556 10.88 2.52 24.25
C TYR A 556 9.84 1.52 23.75
N THR A 557 10.29 0.54 22.97
CA THR A 557 9.44 -0.54 22.45
C THR A 557 9.53 -1.78 23.35
N PHE A 558 8.39 -2.23 23.87
CA PHE A 558 8.28 -3.43 24.69
C PHE A 558 7.60 -4.56 23.91
N LYS A 559 8.15 -5.77 23.97
CA LYS A 559 7.48 -6.99 23.48
C LYS A 559 6.30 -7.30 24.39
N VAL A 560 5.13 -7.53 23.81
CA VAL A 560 3.96 -7.97 24.57
C VAL A 560 4.03 -9.49 24.70
N THR A 561 4.44 -9.96 25.88
CA THR A 561 4.76 -11.38 26.09
C THR A 561 3.62 -12.16 26.73
N SER A 562 2.64 -11.50 27.36
CA SER A 562 1.53 -12.20 28.00
C SER A 562 0.28 -11.35 28.16
N ILE A 563 -0.83 -12.05 28.42
CA ILE A 563 -2.10 -11.48 28.87
C ILE A 563 -2.27 -11.89 30.34
N ALA A 564 -2.51 -10.92 31.21
CA ALA A 564 -2.68 -11.14 32.64
C ALA A 564 -3.94 -11.94 32.94
N SER A 565 -3.96 -12.56 34.12
CA SER A 565 -5.16 -13.20 34.64
C SER A 565 -6.30 -12.19 34.74
N LYS A 566 -7.50 -12.59 34.32
CA LYS A 566 -8.73 -11.77 34.34
C LYS A 566 -8.68 -10.47 33.51
N ALA A 567 -7.70 -10.27 32.63
CA ALA A 567 -7.49 -9.00 31.93
C ALA A 567 -8.74 -8.51 31.18
N PHE A 568 -9.44 -9.42 30.53
CA PHE A 568 -10.66 -9.17 29.76
C PHE A 568 -11.90 -9.80 30.39
N LYS A 569 -11.87 -10.25 31.65
CA LYS A 569 -13.02 -10.93 32.26
C LYS A 569 -14.31 -10.11 32.20
N ASN A 570 -15.40 -10.74 31.75
CA ASN A 570 -16.75 -10.18 31.64
C ASN A 570 -16.87 -8.94 30.73
N ASN A 571 -16.13 -8.87 29.62
CA ASN A 571 -16.32 -7.87 28.57
C ASN A 571 -17.55 -8.21 27.71
N LYS A 572 -18.72 -7.75 28.17
CA LYS A 572 -20.03 -8.06 27.57
C LYS A 572 -20.20 -7.61 26.11
N ASN A 573 -19.35 -6.72 25.59
CA ASN A 573 -19.45 -6.21 24.21
C ASN A 573 -18.42 -6.80 23.24
N LEU A 574 -17.41 -7.50 23.76
CA LEU A 574 -16.30 -8.00 22.96
C LEU A 574 -16.79 -9.12 22.04
N LYS A 575 -16.64 -8.95 20.72
CA LYS A 575 -17.00 -9.92 19.67
C LYS A 575 -15.79 -10.62 19.08
N LYS A 576 -14.63 -9.96 19.02
CA LYS A 576 -13.41 -10.50 18.41
C LYS A 576 -12.18 -10.17 19.25
N ALA A 577 -11.34 -11.17 19.51
CA ALA A 577 -10.03 -10.98 20.13
C ALA A 577 -8.92 -11.51 19.21
N VAL A 578 -7.92 -10.67 18.93
CA VAL A 578 -6.72 -11.02 18.16
C VAL A 578 -5.51 -10.93 19.09
N ILE A 579 -4.76 -12.03 19.20
CA ILE A 579 -3.63 -12.16 20.13
C ILE A 579 -2.33 -12.19 19.32
N GLY A 580 -1.45 -11.21 19.55
CA GLY A 580 -0.26 -10.98 18.75
C GLY A 580 0.84 -12.05 18.88
N ASP A 581 1.72 -12.07 17.89
CA ASP A 581 2.68 -13.16 17.68
C ASP A 581 3.79 -13.27 18.74
N ASN A 582 4.03 -12.25 19.56
CA ASN A 582 4.99 -12.31 20.67
C ASN A 582 4.38 -12.80 21.98
N VAL A 583 3.05 -12.92 22.06
CA VAL A 583 2.37 -13.36 23.29
C VAL A 583 2.67 -14.85 23.48
N THR A 584 3.32 -15.20 24.59
CA THR A 584 3.66 -16.59 24.91
C THR A 584 2.64 -17.24 25.84
N THR A 585 1.90 -16.44 26.62
CA THR A 585 0.97 -16.93 27.66
C THR A 585 -0.34 -16.15 27.67
N ILE A 586 -1.46 -16.88 27.62
CA ILE A 586 -2.81 -16.36 27.91
C ILE A 586 -3.15 -16.70 29.36
N GLY A 587 -3.31 -15.69 30.22
CA GLY A 587 -3.48 -15.84 31.66
C GLY A 587 -4.78 -16.49 32.11
N ALA A 588 -4.84 -16.87 33.39
CA ALA A 588 -5.98 -17.57 33.96
C ALA A 588 -7.23 -16.68 33.94
N SER A 589 -8.36 -17.22 33.49
CA SER A 589 -9.60 -16.45 33.31
C SER A 589 -9.44 -15.18 32.45
N ALA A 590 -8.44 -15.11 31.55
CA ALA A 590 -8.14 -13.87 30.82
C ALA A 590 -9.35 -13.28 30.09
N PHE A 591 -10.19 -14.09 29.46
CA PHE A 591 -11.40 -13.71 28.74
C PHE A 591 -12.67 -14.34 29.35
N GLU A 592 -12.61 -14.83 30.60
CA GLU A 592 -13.74 -15.55 31.21
C GLU A 592 -15.04 -14.71 31.18
N GLY A 593 -16.11 -15.25 30.60
CA GLY A 593 -17.42 -14.64 30.61
C GLY A 593 -17.64 -13.55 29.55
N ASP A 594 -16.85 -13.56 28.47
CA ASP A 594 -17.00 -12.64 27.34
C ASP A 594 -18.12 -13.13 26.42
N ARG A 595 -19.37 -12.98 26.88
CA ARG A 595 -20.57 -13.64 26.30
C ARG A 595 -20.89 -13.26 24.84
N GLN A 596 -20.29 -12.20 24.29
CA GLN A 596 -20.45 -11.83 22.88
C GLN A 596 -19.28 -12.24 22.00
N LEU A 597 -18.20 -12.80 22.58
CA LEU A 597 -17.00 -13.16 21.85
C LEU A 597 -17.31 -14.31 20.92
N THR A 598 -17.23 -14.09 19.61
CA THR A 598 -17.51 -15.10 18.58
C THR A 598 -16.24 -15.68 17.98
N THR A 599 -15.17 -14.86 17.95
CA THR A 599 -13.93 -15.18 17.26
C THR A 599 -12.70 -14.86 18.10
N VAL A 600 -11.80 -15.84 18.24
CA VAL A 600 -10.47 -15.66 18.82
C VAL A 600 -9.41 -16.09 17.80
N ILE A 601 -8.41 -15.24 17.58
CA ILE A 601 -7.23 -15.54 16.76
C ILE A 601 -6.01 -15.54 17.68
N ILE A 602 -5.37 -16.70 17.83
CA ILE A 602 -4.20 -16.91 18.67
C ILE A 602 -2.94 -16.87 17.78
N GLY A 603 -2.07 -15.88 18.02
CA GLY A 603 -0.83 -15.67 17.28
C GLY A 603 0.22 -16.77 17.43
N LYS A 604 1.33 -16.62 16.71
CA LYS A 604 2.36 -17.65 16.51
C LYS A 604 3.21 -17.97 17.75
N GLY A 605 3.25 -17.07 18.74
CA GLY A 605 4.10 -17.19 19.93
C GLY A 605 3.50 -17.97 21.10
N VAL A 606 2.18 -18.22 21.12
CA VAL A 606 1.53 -18.77 22.31
C VAL A 606 2.01 -20.20 22.56
N THR A 607 2.50 -20.43 23.79
CA THR A 607 2.95 -21.73 24.28
C THR A 607 2.05 -22.27 25.39
N LYS A 608 1.37 -21.37 26.13
CA LYS A 608 0.55 -21.69 27.30
C LYS A 608 -0.80 -20.98 27.26
N ILE A 609 -1.87 -21.75 27.47
CA ILE A 609 -3.23 -21.26 27.74
C ILE A 609 -3.61 -21.73 29.14
N GLU A 610 -3.74 -20.78 30.06
CA GLU A 610 -3.95 -21.04 31.48
C GLU A 610 -5.42 -21.43 31.79
N SER A 611 -5.68 -21.79 33.05
CA SER A 611 -6.97 -22.33 33.45
C SER A 611 -8.09 -21.32 33.24
N LYS A 612 -9.25 -21.79 32.78
CA LYS A 612 -10.46 -20.97 32.57
C LYS A 612 -10.30 -19.79 31.60
N ALA A 613 -9.23 -19.73 30.80
CA ALA A 613 -8.89 -18.59 29.95
C ALA A 613 -10.06 -18.03 29.11
N PHE A 614 -10.91 -18.90 28.54
CA PHE A 614 -12.10 -18.56 27.74
C PHE A 614 -13.37 -19.23 28.30
N LYS A 615 -13.41 -19.44 29.62
CA LYS A 615 -14.53 -20.13 30.26
C LYS A 615 -15.79 -19.25 30.18
N GLY A 616 -16.90 -19.84 29.73
CA GLY A 616 -18.21 -19.17 29.70
C GLY A 616 -18.42 -18.22 28.51
N ASP A 617 -17.52 -18.23 27.53
CA ASP A 617 -17.63 -17.43 26.30
C ASP A 617 -18.63 -18.08 25.35
N ALA A 618 -19.91 -18.06 25.73
CA ALA A 618 -20.95 -18.92 25.17
C ALA A 618 -21.13 -18.83 23.64
N LYS A 619 -20.78 -17.69 23.02
CA LYS A 619 -20.86 -17.47 21.57
C LYS A 619 -19.56 -17.77 20.83
N LEU A 620 -18.48 -18.15 21.51
CA LEU A 620 -17.17 -18.37 20.91
C LEU A 620 -17.22 -19.63 20.06
N ALA A 621 -17.32 -19.42 18.74
CA ALA A 621 -17.54 -20.47 17.76
C ALA A 621 -16.37 -20.64 16.79
N THR A 622 -15.54 -19.62 16.60
CA THR A 622 -14.37 -19.69 15.71
C THR A 622 -13.09 -19.40 16.48
N ILE A 623 -12.21 -20.40 16.57
CA ILE A 623 -10.90 -20.28 17.22
C ILE A 623 -9.84 -20.62 16.18
N LYS A 624 -9.00 -19.65 15.83
CA LYS A 624 -7.84 -19.87 14.96
C LYS A 624 -6.59 -19.92 15.83
N ILE A 625 -5.84 -21.02 15.80
CA ILE A 625 -4.58 -21.21 16.52
C ILE A 625 -3.45 -21.22 15.50
N ASN A 626 -2.66 -20.16 15.43
CA ASN A 626 -1.58 -20.03 14.44
C ASN A 626 -0.22 -20.52 14.98
N THR A 627 -0.07 -20.64 16.29
CA THR A 627 1.14 -21.18 16.92
C THR A 627 1.37 -22.64 16.54
N LYS A 628 2.60 -22.97 16.15
CA LYS A 628 3.11 -24.35 16.05
C LYS A 628 3.78 -24.82 17.36
N LYS A 629 3.84 -23.95 18.37
CA LYS A 629 4.61 -24.08 19.62
C LYS A 629 3.71 -24.25 20.86
N LEU A 630 2.40 -24.47 20.72
CA LEU A 630 1.50 -24.71 21.86
C LEU A 630 1.94 -25.96 22.64
N LYS A 631 2.24 -25.79 23.92
CA LYS A 631 2.71 -26.84 24.83
C LYS A 631 1.66 -27.22 25.87
N THR A 632 0.91 -26.23 26.38
CA THR A 632 0.02 -26.44 27.53
C THR A 632 -1.31 -25.74 27.32
N VAL A 633 -2.40 -26.45 27.58
CA VAL A 633 -3.75 -25.93 27.75
C VAL A 633 -4.28 -26.48 29.06
N LYS A 634 -4.54 -25.61 30.04
CA LYS A 634 -4.94 -26.02 31.39
C LYS A 634 -6.45 -26.21 31.53
N LYS A 635 -6.84 -26.86 32.63
CA LYS A 635 -8.22 -27.22 32.97
C LYS A 635 -9.21 -26.08 32.74
N ASP A 636 -10.34 -26.41 32.12
CA ASP A 636 -11.48 -25.55 31.85
C ASP A 636 -11.20 -24.33 30.96
N ALA A 637 -10.06 -24.24 30.28
CA ALA A 637 -9.74 -23.13 29.37
C ALA A 637 -10.85 -22.83 28.34
N TRP A 638 -11.58 -23.85 27.87
CA TRP A 638 -12.64 -23.74 26.87
C TRP A 638 -14.03 -24.13 27.40
N LYS A 639 -14.18 -24.28 28.72
CA LYS A 639 -15.43 -24.77 29.30
C LYS A 639 -16.56 -23.76 29.07
N GLY A 640 -17.63 -24.17 28.41
CA GLY A 640 -18.80 -23.32 28.17
C GLY A 640 -18.72 -22.43 26.93
N ILE A 641 -17.79 -22.68 26.00
CA ILE A 641 -17.83 -22.09 24.65
C ILE A 641 -18.92 -22.76 23.78
N ALA A 642 -19.11 -22.31 22.54
CA ALA A 642 -20.11 -22.87 21.64
C ALA A 642 -19.92 -24.38 21.42
N LYS A 643 -21.00 -25.16 21.52
CA LYS A 643 -20.96 -26.63 21.44
C LYS A 643 -20.30 -27.17 20.16
N LYS A 644 -20.53 -26.49 19.02
CA LYS A 644 -19.98 -26.82 17.69
C LYS A 644 -18.79 -25.93 17.29
N ALA A 645 -18.02 -25.43 18.27
CA ALA A 645 -16.89 -24.55 18.00
C ALA A 645 -15.89 -25.19 17.01
N LYS A 646 -15.38 -24.35 16.10
CA LYS A 646 -14.41 -24.72 15.06
C LYS A 646 -13.03 -24.21 15.45
N PHE A 647 -12.13 -25.14 15.75
CA PHE A 647 -10.72 -24.88 15.95
C PHE A 647 -9.97 -25.11 14.64
N LYS A 648 -9.39 -24.05 14.08
CA LYS A 648 -8.46 -24.11 12.95
C LYS A 648 -7.05 -24.10 13.49
N VAL A 649 -6.25 -25.12 13.19
CA VAL A 649 -4.88 -25.25 13.70
C VAL A 649 -3.87 -25.44 12.56
N PRO A 650 -2.54 -25.33 12.77
CA PRO A 650 -1.58 -25.47 11.69
C PRO A 650 -1.57 -26.89 11.12
N LYS A 651 -1.30 -27.02 9.82
CA LYS A 651 -1.14 -28.32 9.13
C LYS A 651 -0.17 -29.22 9.93
N GLY A 652 -0.58 -30.46 10.16
CA GLY A 652 0.18 -31.44 10.94
C GLY A 652 0.06 -31.32 12.47
N LYS A 653 -0.61 -30.29 13.03
CA LYS A 653 -0.79 -30.14 14.49
C LYS A 653 -2.16 -30.60 15.01
N ALA A 654 -3.12 -30.92 14.13
CA ALA A 654 -4.49 -31.31 14.50
C ALA A 654 -4.56 -32.40 15.58
N LYS A 655 -3.85 -33.52 15.40
CA LYS A 655 -3.84 -34.64 16.38
C LYS A 655 -3.25 -34.21 17.72
N ALA A 656 -2.07 -33.60 17.71
CA ALA A 656 -1.38 -33.15 18.92
C ALA A 656 -2.20 -32.11 19.70
N TYR A 657 -2.77 -31.11 19.00
CA TYR A 657 -3.53 -30.05 19.65
C TYR A 657 -4.89 -30.51 20.12
N LYS A 658 -5.54 -31.44 19.42
CA LYS A 658 -6.79 -32.03 19.91
C LYS A 658 -6.64 -32.65 21.30
N SER A 659 -5.51 -33.30 21.60
CA SER A 659 -5.21 -33.82 22.95
C SER A 659 -5.08 -32.71 23.99
N LEU A 660 -4.31 -31.66 23.69
CA LEU A 660 -4.16 -30.50 24.59
C LEU A 660 -5.50 -29.78 24.82
N LEU A 661 -6.26 -29.53 23.76
CA LEU A 661 -7.56 -28.86 23.83
C LEU A 661 -8.57 -29.66 24.66
N LYS A 662 -8.57 -31.01 24.56
CA LYS A 662 -9.40 -31.88 25.43
C LYS A 662 -9.07 -31.67 26.91
N LYS A 663 -7.79 -31.59 27.30
CA LYS A 663 -7.39 -31.25 28.68
C LYS A 663 -7.90 -29.86 29.12
N GLY A 664 -8.08 -28.96 28.16
CA GLY A 664 -8.69 -27.64 28.34
C GLY A 664 -10.21 -27.59 28.40
N GLY A 665 -10.92 -28.72 28.32
CA GLY A 665 -12.39 -28.73 28.31
C GLY A 665 -13.02 -28.45 26.94
N LEU A 666 -12.38 -28.92 25.86
CA LEU A 666 -12.93 -28.88 24.50
C LEU A 666 -14.34 -29.52 24.45
N PRO A 667 -15.37 -28.84 23.90
CA PRO A 667 -16.70 -29.42 23.75
C PRO A 667 -16.71 -30.69 22.89
N ALA A 668 -17.54 -31.67 23.25
CA ALA A 668 -17.61 -32.96 22.55
C ALA A 668 -17.94 -32.83 21.05
N LYS A 669 -18.75 -31.83 20.66
CA LYS A 669 -19.16 -31.57 19.27
C LYS A 669 -18.27 -30.56 18.54
N ALA A 670 -17.15 -30.14 19.13
CA ALA A 670 -16.22 -29.19 18.50
C ALA A 670 -15.36 -29.90 17.44
N SER A 671 -15.10 -29.20 16.33
CA SER A 671 -14.20 -29.69 15.28
C SER A 671 -12.81 -29.08 15.44
N VAL A 672 -11.76 -29.90 15.34
CA VAL A 672 -10.37 -29.45 15.25
C VAL A 672 -9.87 -29.85 13.88
N LYS A 673 -9.59 -28.88 13.01
CA LYS A 673 -9.15 -29.08 11.63
C LYS A 673 -7.85 -28.32 11.36
#